data_AF-A0A5D4RTU5-F1
#
_entry.id   AF-A0A5D4RTU5-F1
#
_cell.length_a   1.000
_cell.length_b   1.000
_cell.length_c   1.000
_cell.angle_alpha   90.00
_cell.angle_beta   90.00
_cell.angle_gamma   90.00
#
_symmetry.space_group_name_H-M   'P 1'
#
loop_
_entity.id
_entity.type
_entity.pdbx_description
1 polymer ?
#
loop_
_entity_poly.entity_id
_entity_poly.type
_entity_poly.pdbx_seq_one_letter_code
_entity_poly.pdbx_strand_id
1 'polypeptide(L)'
;MNNVKRYGFLIFILGIVLLLTSPFWVWQVKGKKDLDLMIVDKTVPDESYREHKGLMWLLNQQKYRQSDGSSYREDTDYIGYDPKEGKPTSVPESAEGYDAVYITDTYGVYEEDLDTENVSGSRSSKVYGGLEEEEIDSLKTMALNEGKTIIAEFNSMADPTDEKVRRKFYSLFNLEWSGWIGRYFPDMTSEEVPEWVRNNYKEQYGKDYAFKGGGFVLVDRSDRLMILNGDDITDKGAIFSTTKKGEEEFGEDLSVAYSYWFDIVEAINPDEVLAEYSLSLTDKGKDKLKGINLPTTFPAVIHQENRQFETYYFSGDFADQPDVPNLYQTSGLPTWRKWTERSGPDEETAFYWKAYAPMMDTILERIHRQKDAPKAKAQKAEVEDGIKLAGKVGSDYVQINQDGKWKDLTIKGVNMGIAKPGHFPGETAITKEEYLRWFKQIGAMNANSLRVYTIHPPEFYEAFYEYNQMAEKPLYLFHGVWVNEEIFLKTKDAFAKENTEEFQDEIKRTVDLIHGNADIPDRPGHASGSYTHDISPYFLGWVFGVEWDPEVVLATNEKHKGMKDLKGEYLYTEKAQPFEVWISTMMDEAVSYETSTYQWQRPVSFTNWVTTDLLDHPYEPSEKEDMVSVDPNVIKATDQLHTGLFASYHIYPYYPDFLNYEPEYINYLDHRGEKNNYAGYLNDMKKHHTMPLVVAEFGVPGSRGLTHRNVDGLDQGHHSEKEQGEIDRRLFEDIIEENLAGGMVFTWQDEWFKRTWNTMDYDDPDRRPFWSNAQTNEQQFGVLSFDPGKNRTDVLHVDGRREDWAFKGIEPAFEDGKHALYVSSDERYVYVRVDTDSVKDKDSYLLFDTIPDQGQSTIPGVDDVKTKGVDFVLHMKGDQSAQLLVDSYYDSYYYHYGNLLEMIDKEPYAGKKDNGVYHPIRLTLNKELTIQGKTLPFESYETGKMQFGTANPGDEDYDSLTDISVSPEGDMTEIRIPWQLLNIKDPSLKDAMGDMWKTGIEGKKKIDSINIGLYETDGKESYAYPALKDGFMDPAAFYRYSWKEWEEPTFHERLKDSYYILQEAYGKGGK
;
A
#
# COMPACT_ATOMS: atom_id res chain seq x y z
N MET A 1 55.61 -15.28 67.05
CA MET A 1 55.01 -15.90 65.84
C MET A 1 53.49 -15.69 65.69
N ASN A 2 52.71 -15.40 66.74
CA ASN A 2 51.25 -15.24 66.61
C ASN A 2 50.80 -13.93 65.94
N ASN A 3 51.50 -12.81 66.11
CA ASN A 3 51.05 -11.52 65.56
C ASN A 3 51.24 -11.43 64.04
N VAL A 4 52.32 -11.97 63.47
CA VAL A 4 52.58 -11.93 62.01
C VAL A 4 51.55 -12.76 61.23
N LYS A 5 51.13 -13.93 61.74
CA LYS A 5 50.03 -14.71 61.16
C LYS A 5 48.68 -14.00 61.30
N ARG A 6 48.46 -13.28 62.40
CA ARG A 6 47.25 -12.46 62.62
C ARG A 6 47.17 -11.27 61.65
N TYR A 7 48.27 -10.55 61.45
CA TYR A 7 48.34 -9.45 60.50
C TYR A 7 48.24 -9.95 59.06
N GLY A 8 48.89 -11.06 58.71
CA GLY A 8 48.73 -11.70 57.40
C GLY A 8 47.30 -12.15 57.13
N PHE A 9 46.62 -12.72 58.13
CA PHE A 9 45.20 -13.09 58.03
C PHE A 9 44.27 -11.87 57.93
N LEU A 10 44.54 -10.80 58.67
CA LEU A 10 43.79 -9.54 58.58
C LEU A 10 44.01 -8.84 57.23
N ILE A 11 45.23 -8.85 56.69
CA ILE A 11 45.53 -8.31 55.35
C ILE A 11 44.87 -9.16 54.26
N PHE A 12 44.84 -10.48 54.43
CA PHE A 12 44.13 -11.39 53.53
C PHE A 12 42.61 -11.13 53.55
N ILE A 13 42.02 -10.99 54.74
CA ILE A 13 40.61 -10.61 54.88
C ILE A 13 40.37 -9.23 54.27
N LEU A 14 41.23 -8.24 54.55
CA LEU A 14 41.10 -6.90 53.97
C LEU A 14 41.22 -6.93 52.44
N GLY A 15 42.12 -7.74 51.89
CA GLY A 15 42.26 -7.96 50.47
C GLY A 15 41.02 -8.61 49.84
N ILE A 16 40.43 -9.61 50.52
CA ILE A 16 39.15 -10.21 50.10
C ILE A 16 38.02 -9.18 50.17
N VAL A 17 37.92 -8.40 51.24
CA VAL A 17 36.89 -7.35 51.38
C VAL A 17 37.05 -6.28 50.29
N LEU A 18 38.28 -5.83 50.01
CA LEU A 18 38.54 -4.87 48.92
C LEU A 18 38.23 -5.46 47.55
N LEU A 19 38.50 -6.74 47.31
CA LEU A 19 38.15 -7.43 46.07
C LEU A 19 36.62 -7.63 45.93
N LEU A 20 35.92 -8.01 47.00
CA LEU A 20 34.47 -8.17 46.99
C LEU A 20 33.73 -6.82 46.89
N THR A 21 34.32 -5.74 47.42
CA THR A 21 33.74 -4.38 47.35
C THR A 21 34.29 -3.55 46.18
N SER A 22 35.25 -4.06 45.40
CA SER A 22 35.81 -3.30 44.27
C SER A 22 34.76 -2.88 43.24
N PRO A 23 33.74 -3.69 42.89
CA PRO A 23 32.66 -3.25 42.01
C PRO A 23 31.97 -1.97 42.48
N PHE A 24 31.76 -1.83 43.79
CA PHE A 24 31.16 -0.64 44.39
C PHE A 24 32.09 0.57 44.28
N TRP A 25 33.37 0.42 44.63
CA TRP A 25 34.34 1.52 44.54
C TRP A 25 34.62 1.97 43.10
N VAL A 26 34.66 1.02 42.15
CA VAL A 26 34.79 1.30 40.71
C VAL A 26 33.57 2.07 40.24
N TRP A 27 32.37 1.68 40.67
CA TRP A 27 31.17 2.45 40.40
C TRP A 27 31.30 3.87 40.94
N GLN A 28 31.74 4.08 42.20
CA GLN A 28 31.88 5.43 42.78
C GLN A 28 32.78 6.38 41.98
N VAL A 29 33.84 5.87 41.33
CA VAL A 29 34.75 6.69 40.50
C VAL A 29 34.33 6.81 39.02
N LYS A 30 33.35 6.03 38.57
CA LYS A 30 32.76 6.17 37.21
C LYS A 30 32.27 7.61 36.99
N GLY A 31 32.52 8.15 35.80
CA GLY A 31 32.07 9.50 35.41
C GLY A 31 30.55 9.64 35.53
N LYS A 32 30.08 10.84 35.84
CA LYS A 32 28.65 11.18 35.82
C LYS A 32 28.32 11.73 34.43
N LYS A 33 27.13 11.42 33.93
CA LYS A 33 26.60 11.94 32.66
C LYS A 33 25.28 12.66 32.97
N ASP A 34 25.16 13.91 32.55
CA ASP A 34 23.90 14.65 32.70
C ASP A 34 22.99 14.30 31.51
N LEU A 35 21.81 13.79 31.80
CA LEU A 35 20.77 13.39 30.85
C LEU A 35 19.42 13.63 31.52
N ASP A 36 18.59 14.49 30.95
CA ASP A 36 17.21 14.72 31.41
C ASP A 36 16.24 13.94 30.50
N LEU A 37 15.51 12.98 31.05
CA LEU A 37 14.64 12.07 30.29
C LEU A 37 13.21 12.24 30.77
N MET A 38 12.29 12.56 29.85
CA MET A 38 10.87 12.59 30.15
C MET A 38 10.32 11.18 30.08
N ILE A 39 9.96 10.59 31.22
CA ILE A 39 9.41 9.24 31.29
C ILE A 39 7.89 9.34 31.42
N VAL A 40 7.16 8.74 30.48
CA VAL A 40 5.70 8.68 30.45
C VAL A 40 5.26 7.25 30.76
N ASP A 41 4.44 7.09 31.79
CA ASP A 41 3.90 5.80 32.24
C ASP A 41 2.47 5.98 32.77
N LYS A 42 1.48 5.50 32.01
CA LYS A 42 0.07 5.54 32.39
C LYS A 42 -0.40 4.27 33.11
N THR A 43 0.40 3.21 33.15
CA THR A 43 0.05 1.90 33.71
C THR A 43 0.81 1.67 35.01
N VAL A 44 0.49 2.45 36.05
CA VAL A 44 1.07 2.26 37.39
C VAL A 44 -0.02 1.86 38.38
N PRO A 45 -0.47 0.59 38.37
CA PRO A 45 -1.61 0.16 39.19
C PRO A 45 -1.30 0.11 40.68
N ASP A 46 -0.02 -0.06 41.07
CA ASP A 46 0.41 -0.18 42.46
C ASP A 46 1.80 0.43 42.73
N GLU A 47 2.22 0.42 44.01
CA GLU A 47 3.52 0.96 44.45
C GLU A 47 4.74 0.09 44.07
N SER A 48 4.60 -0.93 43.20
CA SER A 48 5.74 -1.68 42.67
C SER A 48 6.49 -0.94 41.57
N TYR A 49 5.82 0.01 40.89
CA TYR A 49 6.35 0.81 39.78
C TYR A 49 6.96 -0.03 38.66
N ARG A 50 6.40 -1.24 38.47
CA ARG A 50 6.99 -2.35 37.71
C ARG A 50 7.45 -1.95 36.29
N GLU A 51 6.58 -1.29 35.53
CA GLU A 51 6.77 -0.98 34.11
C GLU A 51 8.03 -0.15 33.82
N HIS A 52 8.32 0.87 34.61
CA HIS A 52 9.49 1.75 34.39
C HIS A 52 10.67 1.48 35.33
N LYS A 53 10.55 0.53 36.26
CA LYS A 53 11.58 0.21 37.26
C LYS A 53 12.91 -0.21 36.64
N GLY A 54 12.85 -1.04 35.59
CA GLY A 54 14.04 -1.52 34.88
C GLY A 54 14.85 -0.39 34.24
N LEU A 55 14.17 0.57 33.61
CA LEU A 55 14.79 1.76 33.02
C LEU A 55 15.45 2.65 34.09
N MET A 56 14.72 2.96 35.17
CA MET A 56 15.21 3.79 36.28
C MET A 56 16.44 3.19 36.94
N TRP A 57 16.45 1.86 37.12
CA TRP A 57 17.60 1.14 37.64
C TRP A 57 18.82 1.29 36.72
N LEU A 58 18.64 1.13 35.41
CA LEU A 58 19.71 1.23 34.42
C LEU A 58 20.30 2.65 34.36
N LEU A 59 19.47 3.68 34.33
CA LEU A 59 19.91 5.10 34.37
C LEU A 59 20.82 5.36 35.57
N ASN A 60 20.39 4.94 36.75
CA ASN A 60 21.14 5.08 38.00
C ASN A 60 22.42 4.25 38.00
N GLN A 61 22.37 2.99 37.54
CA GLN A 61 23.55 2.13 37.43
C GLN A 61 24.59 2.73 36.48
N GLN A 62 24.14 3.31 35.37
CA GLN A 62 24.99 3.91 34.36
C GLN A 62 25.52 5.31 34.76
N LYS A 63 25.04 5.85 35.88
CA LYS A 63 25.34 7.20 36.42
C LYS A 63 24.83 8.35 35.55
N TYR A 64 23.68 8.15 34.91
CA TYR A 64 22.89 9.26 34.40
C TYR A 64 22.22 10.01 35.55
N ARG A 65 22.12 11.34 35.42
CA ARG A 65 21.53 12.23 36.42
C ARG A 65 20.80 13.36 35.73
N GLN A 66 19.75 13.85 36.38
CA GLN A 66 19.07 15.07 35.98
C GLN A 66 20.01 16.28 36.09
N SER A 67 19.75 17.34 35.33
CA SER A 67 20.56 18.57 35.30
C SER A 67 20.69 19.27 36.68
N ASP A 68 19.77 19.01 37.62
CA ASP A 68 19.85 19.51 39.00
C ASP A 68 20.83 18.71 39.90
N GLY A 69 21.40 17.63 39.37
CA GLY A 69 22.37 16.75 40.03
C GLY A 69 21.77 15.61 40.87
N SER A 70 20.44 15.50 40.90
CA SER A 70 19.70 14.41 41.56
C SER A 70 19.86 13.08 40.82
N SER A 71 19.35 12.00 41.42
CA SER A 71 19.33 10.65 40.84
C SER A 71 17.88 10.28 40.60
N TYR A 72 17.63 9.48 39.56
CA TYR A 72 16.28 9.12 39.14
C TYR A 72 15.55 8.29 40.20
N ARG A 73 14.27 8.60 40.42
CA ARG A 73 13.38 7.95 41.40
C ARG A 73 12.14 7.39 40.72
N GLU A 74 11.87 6.12 40.98
CA GLU A 74 10.67 5.39 40.50
C GLU A 74 9.35 6.03 40.99
N ASP A 75 9.33 6.63 42.18
CA ASP A 75 8.08 7.14 42.76
C ASP A 75 7.73 8.59 42.38
N THR A 76 8.63 9.34 41.74
CA THR A 76 8.41 10.77 41.43
C THR A 76 8.80 11.23 40.04
N ASP A 77 9.68 10.50 39.34
CA ASP A 77 10.33 11.01 38.12
C ASP A 77 9.67 10.44 36.84
N TYR A 78 8.33 10.39 36.82
CA TYR A 78 7.53 9.98 35.66
C TYR A 78 6.24 10.82 35.54
N ILE A 79 5.62 10.78 34.36
CA ILE A 79 4.36 11.45 34.04
C ILE A 79 3.30 10.39 33.75
N GLY A 80 2.21 10.39 34.52
CA GLY A 80 1.04 9.55 34.26
C GLY A 80 0.24 9.30 35.53
N TYR A 81 -0.24 8.07 35.75
CA TYR A 81 -1.11 7.74 36.88
C TYR A 81 -0.29 7.53 38.17
N ASP A 82 -0.55 8.31 39.23
CA ASP A 82 0.08 8.08 40.54
C ASP A 82 -0.83 7.22 41.44
N PRO A 83 -0.43 6.00 41.84
CA PRO A 83 -1.23 5.13 42.71
C PRO A 83 -1.44 5.71 44.12
N LYS A 84 -0.63 6.69 44.56
CA LYS A 84 -0.78 7.35 45.87
C LYS A 84 -1.75 8.54 45.82
N GLU A 85 -1.71 9.33 44.75
CA GLU A 85 -2.58 10.50 44.58
C GLU A 85 -3.91 10.18 43.87
N GLY A 86 -3.97 9.05 43.17
CA GLY A 86 -5.15 8.56 42.44
C GLY A 86 -5.56 9.46 41.27
N LYS A 87 -4.62 10.22 40.70
CA LYS A 87 -4.86 11.16 39.60
C LYS A 87 -3.77 11.07 38.53
N PRO A 88 -4.14 11.19 37.24
CA PRO A 88 -3.17 11.26 36.16
C PRO A 88 -2.57 12.67 36.01
N THR A 89 -1.31 12.72 35.60
CA THR A 89 -0.64 13.93 35.08
C THR A 89 -0.62 13.89 33.56
N SER A 90 -0.97 14.99 32.90
CA SER A 90 -0.97 15.09 31.43
C SER A 90 0.46 15.25 30.88
N VAL A 91 0.70 14.66 29.71
CA VAL A 91 1.93 14.91 28.93
C VAL A 91 2.00 16.40 28.58
N PRO A 92 3.13 17.09 28.80
CA PRO A 92 3.27 18.50 28.46
C PRO A 92 3.29 18.72 26.94
N GLU A 93 2.93 19.92 26.49
CA GLU A 93 2.96 20.29 25.05
C GLU A 93 4.38 20.36 24.47
N SER A 94 5.40 20.49 25.32
CA SER A 94 6.79 20.70 24.95
C SER A 94 7.72 19.94 25.87
N ALA A 95 8.86 19.50 25.32
CA ALA A 95 9.95 18.88 26.04
C ALA A 95 11.15 19.83 26.20
N GLU A 96 10.91 21.16 26.18
CA GLU A 96 11.89 22.19 26.50
C GLU A 96 12.46 21.98 27.92
N GLY A 97 13.62 21.34 28.01
CA GLY A 97 14.29 20.98 29.28
C GLY A 97 14.67 19.51 29.39
N TYR A 98 14.16 18.65 28.50
CA TYR A 98 14.53 17.24 28.40
C TYR A 98 15.43 17.00 27.18
N ASP A 99 16.28 15.98 27.26
CA ASP A 99 17.14 15.51 26.17
C ASP A 99 16.39 14.51 25.25
N ALA A 100 15.46 13.72 25.81
CA ALA A 100 14.67 12.73 25.10
C ALA A 100 13.35 12.41 25.85
N VAL A 101 12.47 11.66 25.17
CA VAL A 101 11.18 11.18 25.71
C VAL A 101 11.14 9.65 25.66
N TYR A 102 10.68 9.01 26.73
CA TYR A 102 10.50 7.57 26.85
C TYR A 102 9.07 7.25 27.28
N ILE A 103 8.34 6.54 26.44
CA ILE A 103 6.97 6.08 26.70
C ILE A 103 7.05 4.59 27.05
N THR A 104 6.80 4.29 28.32
CA THR A 104 6.91 2.93 28.87
C THR A 104 5.66 2.12 28.59
N ASP A 105 4.53 2.50 29.18
CA ASP A 105 3.22 1.93 28.86
C ASP A 105 2.14 3.01 28.86
N THR A 106 1.19 2.89 27.93
CA THR A 106 0.01 3.77 27.83
C THR A 106 -1.31 3.04 28.02
N TYR A 107 -1.34 1.71 28.15
CA TYR A 107 -2.57 0.90 28.26
C TYR A 107 -3.53 1.46 29.31
N GLY A 108 -2.99 1.80 30.49
CA GLY A 108 -3.67 2.47 31.57
C GLY A 108 -4.18 1.53 32.67
N VAL A 109 -4.93 2.10 33.62
CA VAL A 109 -5.42 1.41 34.82
C VAL A 109 -6.93 1.15 34.69
N TYR A 110 -7.37 -0.07 35.01
CA TYR A 110 -8.75 -0.51 35.01
C TYR A 110 -9.29 -0.67 36.45
N GLU A 111 -10.62 -0.66 36.63
CA GLU A 111 -11.24 -0.72 37.96
C GLU A 111 -10.84 -1.99 38.75
N GLU A 112 -10.58 -3.10 38.07
CA GLU A 112 -10.10 -4.34 38.68
C GLU A 112 -8.63 -4.29 39.13
N ASP A 113 -7.79 -3.45 38.51
CA ASP A 113 -6.36 -3.33 38.86
C ASP A 113 -6.16 -2.65 40.22
N LEU A 114 -7.19 -1.96 40.73
CA LEU A 114 -7.19 -1.24 42.00
C LEU A 114 -7.75 -2.07 43.18
N ASP A 115 -8.29 -3.28 42.93
CA ASP A 115 -8.96 -4.11 43.93
C ASP A 115 -8.25 -5.47 44.12
N THR A 116 -7.52 -5.62 45.24
CA THR A 116 -6.63 -6.78 45.51
C THR A 116 -7.30 -8.16 45.67
N GLU A 117 -8.61 -8.32 45.44
CA GLU A 117 -9.35 -9.57 45.67
C GLU A 117 -9.85 -10.28 44.39
N ASN A 118 -9.61 -9.76 43.18
CA ASN A 118 -10.15 -10.37 41.95
C ASN A 118 -9.05 -10.84 40.98
N VAL A 119 -8.64 -12.11 41.13
CA VAL A 119 -7.62 -12.81 40.31
C VAL A 119 -8.22 -13.35 38.98
N SER A 120 -9.43 -12.91 38.60
CA SER A 120 -10.27 -13.60 37.59
C SER A 120 -10.08 -13.18 36.13
N GLY A 121 -9.34 -12.10 35.83
CA GLY A 121 -9.03 -11.72 34.44
C GLY A 121 -10.26 -11.37 33.57
N SER A 122 -11.32 -10.82 34.17
CA SER A 122 -12.49 -10.29 33.46
C SER A 122 -12.22 -8.85 32.99
N ARG A 123 -12.67 -8.45 31.78
CA ARG A 123 -12.48 -7.06 31.32
C ARG A 123 -13.38 -6.11 32.15
N SER A 124 -12.78 -5.21 32.93
CA SER A 124 -13.49 -4.22 33.76
C SER A 124 -13.55 -2.83 33.10
N SER A 125 -14.24 -1.87 33.75
CA SER A 125 -14.35 -0.50 33.26
C SER A 125 -12.99 0.21 33.31
N LYS A 126 -12.60 0.88 32.22
CA LYS A 126 -11.36 1.68 32.13
C LYS A 126 -11.43 2.89 33.07
N VAL A 127 -10.39 3.11 33.89
CA VAL A 127 -10.26 4.28 34.76
C VAL A 127 -9.47 5.40 34.07
N TYR A 128 -8.34 5.08 33.42
CA TYR A 128 -7.47 6.00 32.70
C TYR A 128 -6.56 5.20 31.73
N GLY A 129 -6.15 5.73 30.57
CA GLY A 129 -5.29 5.00 29.61
C GLY A 129 -5.43 5.42 28.14
N GLY A 130 -4.63 4.84 27.25
CA GLY A 130 -4.50 5.17 25.83
C GLY A 130 -3.75 6.47 25.56
N LEU A 131 -3.17 6.60 24.37
CA LEU A 131 -2.71 7.91 23.87
C LEU A 131 -3.91 8.73 23.40
N GLU A 132 -3.93 10.01 23.77
CA GLU A 132 -4.90 11.00 23.31
C GLU A 132 -4.36 11.79 22.11
N GLU A 133 -5.26 12.43 21.35
CA GLU A 133 -4.86 13.19 20.15
C GLU A 133 -3.90 14.34 20.47
N GLU A 134 -4.15 15.07 21.56
CA GLU A 134 -3.29 16.18 21.99
C GLU A 134 -1.88 15.69 22.40
N GLU A 135 -1.77 14.48 22.93
CA GLU A 135 -0.50 13.90 23.37
C GLU A 135 0.36 13.46 22.18
N ILE A 136 -0.22 12.80 21.17
CA ILE A 136 0.54 12.43 19.97
C ILE A 136 0.96 13.66 19.16
N ASP A 137 0.15 14.71 19.13
CA ASP A 137 0.51 15.98 18.50
C ASP A 137 1.65 16.69 19.25
N SER A 138 1.67 16.58 20.58
CA SER A 138 2.78 17.05 21.42
C SER A 138 4.07 16.27 21.14
N LEU A 139 4.01 14.93 21.09
CA LEU A 139 5.16 14.09 20.74
C LEU A 139 5.69 14.40 19.34
N LYS A 140 4.80 14.62 18.38
CA LYS A 140 5.16 15.04 17.02
C LYS A 140 5.84 16.41 17.01
N THR A 141 5.38 17.35 17.84
CA THR A 141 6.02 18.67 18.02
C THR A 141 7.41 18.54 18.64
N MET A 142 7.55 17.73 19.69
CA MET A 142 8.84 17.45 20.34
C MET A 142 9.83 16.81 19.35
N ALA A 143 9.36 15.90 18.49
CA ALA A 143 10.17 15.29 17.45
C ALA A 143 10.53 16.31 16.34
N LEU A 144 9.54 16.85 15.62
CA LEU A 144 9.79 17.67 14.42
C LEU A 144 10.39 19.04 14.74
N ASN A 145 9.86 19.74 15.75
CA ASN A 145 10.25 21.12 16.03
C ASN A 145 11.42 21.17 17.02
N GLU A 146 11.36 20.35 18.08
CA GLU A 146 12.38 20.33 19.13
C GLU A 146 13.49 19.30 18.89
N GLY A 147 13.31 18.33 17.98
CA GLY A 147 14.31 17.31 17.60
C GLY A 147 14.71 16.42 18.75
N LYS A 148 13.75 16.08 19.59
CA LYS A 148 13.94 15.12 20.68
C LYS A 148 13.89 13.71 20.11
N THR A 149 14.74 12.84 20.66
CA THR A 149 14.61 11.41 20.48
C THR A 149 13.37 10.92 21.22
N ILE A 150 12.49 10.19 20.56
CA ILE A 150 11.29 9.60 21.17
C ILE A 150 11.42 8.07 21.17
N ILE A 151 11.28 7.45 22.33
CA ILE A 151 11.30 5.99 22.51
C ILE A 151 9.91 5.58 23.00
N ALA A 152 9.34 4.54 22.42
CA ALA A 152 8.07 3.97 22.85
C ALA A 152 8.12 2.44 22.86
N GLU A 153 7.47 1.81 23.84
CA GLU A 153 7.35 0.35 23.92
C GLU A 153 5.94 -0.15 23.61
N PHE A 154 5.77 -1.47 23.73
CA PHE A 154 4.51 -2.20 23.66
C PHE A 154 3.37 -1.48 24.40
N ASN A 155 2.12 -1.68 23.95
CA ASN A 155 0.92 -1.01 24.47
C ASN A 155 0.86 0.53 24.32
N SER A 156 1.79 1.16 23.58
CA SER A 156 1.69 2.60 23.27
C SER A 156 0.62 2.94 22.24
N MET A 157 0.17 1.97 21.44
CA MET A 157 -0.73 2.20 20.29
C MET A 157 -1.97 1.27 20.27
N ALA A 158 -2.01 0.28 21.14
CA ALA A 158 -3.10 -0.68 21.26
C ALA A 158 -4.38 -0.03 21.85
N ASP A 159 -5.50 -0.76 21.86
CA ASP A 159 -6.70 -0.29 22.55
C ASP A 159 -6.34 0.01 24.01
N PRO A 160 -6.71 1.17 24.56
CA PRO A 160 -7.88 1.98 24.19
C PRO A 160 -7.59 3.21 23.30
N THR A 161 -6.47 3.25 22.58
CA THR A 161 -6.12 4.34 21.65
C THR A 161 -7.00 4.30 20.40
N ASP A 162 -7.62 5.42 20.05
CA ASP A 162 -8.48 5.57 18.86
C ASP A 162 -7.68 5.36 17.55
N GLU A 163 -8.36 4.89 16.50
CA GLU A 163 -7.72 4.62 15.20
C GLU A 163 -7.03 5.86 14.62
N LYS A 164 -7.62 7.05 14.75
CA LYS A 164 -7.02 8.30 14.26
C LYS A 164 -5.70 8.60 14.96
N VAL A 165 -5.66 8.45 16.29
CA VAL A 165 -4.44 8.64 17.10
C VAL A 165 -3.39 7.60 16.73
N ARG A 166 -3.82 6.35 16.50
CA ARG A 166 -2.94 5.28 16.08
C ARG A 166 -2.27 5.53 14.73
N ARG A 167 -3.01 6.06 13.75
CA ARG A 167 -2.44 6.45 12.44
C ARG A 167 -1.39 7.56 12.58
N LYS A 168 -1.57 8.51 13.51
CA LYS A 168 -0.54 9.51 13.83
C LYS A 168 0.69 8.87 14.49
N PHE A 169 0.50 7.88 15.37
CA PHE A 169 1.59 7.10 15.96
C PHE A 169 2.40 6.36 14.90
N TYR A 170 1.73 5.65 13.98
CA TYR A 170 2.36 4.98 12.84
C TYR A 170 3.23 5.93 12.02
N SER A 171 2.72 7.15 11.77
CA SER A 171 3.44 8.17 11.04
C SER A 171 4.70 8.67 11.77
N LEU A 172 4.65 8.81 13.09
CA LEU A 172 5.79 9.27 13.91
C LEU A 172 6.89 8.21 14.07
N PHE A 173 6.52 6.92 14.18
CA PHE A 173 7.44 5.81 14.41
C PHE A 173 7.77 4.99 13.15
N ASN A 174 7.21 5.36 12.00
CA ASN A 174 7.40 4.72 10.70
C ASN A 174 7.08 3.22 10.67
N LEU A 175 5.97 2.85 11.30
CA LEU A 175 5.52 1.47 11.41
C LEU A 175 4.01 1.35 11.29
N GLU A 176 3.52 0.13 11.10
CA GLU A 176 2.10 -0.22 11.23
C GLU A 176 1.92 -1.43 12.11
N TRP A 177 0.87 -1.42 12.92
CA TRP A 177 0.46 -2.61 13.65
C TRP A 177 -0.49 -3.45 12.80
N SER A 178 -0.22 -4.75 12.72
CA SER A 178 -1.11 -5.71 12.04
C SER A 178 -2.48 -5.86 12.72
N GLY A 179 -2.63 -5.36 13.94
CA GLY A 179 -3.77 -5.61 14.81
C GLY A 179 -3.64 -6.88 15.66
N TRP A 180 -2.48 -7.53 15.62
CA TRP A 180 -2.22 -8.75 16.38
C TRP A 180 -1.18 -8.54 17.48
N ILE A 181 -1.44 -9.15 18.62
CA ILE A 181 -0.44 -9.37 19.67
C ILE A 181 -0.24 -10.85 19.89
N GLY A 182 0.90 -11.22 20.47
CA GLY A 182 1.20 -12.61 20.79
C GLY A 182 1.96 -12.76 22.09
N ARG A 183 1.85 -13.95 22.69
CA ARG A 183 2.70 -14.36 23.81
C ARG A 183 2.99 -15.86 23.74
N TYR A 184 4.21 -16.22 24.10
CA TYR A 184 4.58 -17.61 24.39
C TYR A 184 4.31 -17.93 25.86
N PHE A 185 3.60 -19.02 26.12
CA PHE A 185 3.41 -19.56 27.46
C PHE A 185 4.21 -20.86 27.60
N PRO A 186 5.13 -20.97 28.58
CA PRO A 186 5.80 -22.23 28.92
C PRO A 186 4.86 -23.39 29.25
N ASP A 187 3.72 -23.07 29.87
CA ASP A 187 2.68 -24.03 30.21
C ASP A 187 1.29 -23.44 29.95
N MET A 188 0.63 -23.94 28.91
CA MET A 188 -0.73 -23.56 28.51
C MET A 188 -1.81 -23.95 29.56
N THR A 189 -1.44 -24.69 30.60
CA THR A 189 -2.34 -24.99 31.73
C THR A 189 -2.24 -24.00 32.88
N SER A 190 -1.24 -23.10 32.88
CA SER A 190 -1.01 -22.09 33.92
C SER A 190 -2.18 -21.11 34.09
N GLU A 191 -2.32 -20.56 35.30
CA GLU A 191 -3.23 -19.43 35.59
C GLU A 191 -2.80 -18.14 34.87
N GLU A 192 -1.55 -18.08 34.39
CA GLU A 192 -1.07 -16.97 33.55
C GLU A 192 -1.77 -16.90 32.18
N VAL A 193 -2.32 -18.00 31.68
CA VAL A 193 -3.15 -17.97 30.46
C VAL A 193 -4.53 -17.41 30.85
N PRO A 194 -4.90 -16.21 30.37
CA PRO A 194 -6.11 -15.54 30.83
C PRO A 194 -7.39 -16.34 30.55
N GLU A 195 -8.41 -16.19 31.41
CA GLU A 195 -9.70 -16.86 31.23
C GLU A 195 -10.38 -16.48 29.90
N TRP A 196 -10.24 -15.22 29.46
CA TRP A 196 -10.79 -14.76 28.20
C TRP A 196 -10.21 -15.52 26.99
N VAL A 197 -8.94 -15.93 27.02
CA VAL A 197 -8.34 -16.76 25.95
C VAL A 197 -9.08 -18.10 25.84
N ARG A 198 -9.36 -18.72 27.00
CA ARG A 198 -10.02 -20.02 27.08
C ARG A 198 -11.47 -19.93 26.60
N ASN A 199 -12.16 -18.84 26.94
CA ASN A 199 -13.54 -18.57 26.55
C ASN A 199 -13.64 -18.26 25.05
N ASN A 200 -12.81 -17.36 24.53
CA ASN A 200 -12.81 -16.96 23.12
C ASN A 200 -12.45 -18.14 22.21
N TYR A 201 -11.51 -19.01 22.62
CA TYR A 201 -11.18 -20.21 21.84
C TYR A 201 -12.39 -21.13 21.70
N LYS A 202 -13.15 -21.29 22.79
CA LYS A 202 -14.37 -22.10 22.79
C LYS A 202 -15.48 -21.49 21.93
N GLU A 203 -15.62 -20.17 21.96
CA GLU A 203 -16.60 -19.45 21.14
C GLU A 203 -16.25 -19.53 19.65
N GLN A 204 -15.00 -19.24 19.28
CA GLN A 204 -14.55 -19.21 17.89
C GLN A 204 -14.52 -20.60 17.23
N TYR A 205 -14.01 -21.61 17.93
CA TYR A 205 -13.80 -22.95 17.34
C TYR A 205 -14.81 -24.01 17.78
N GLY A 206 -15.73 -23.68 18.70
CA GLY A 206 -16.69 -24.64 19.26
C GLY A 206 -16.07 -25.79 20.04
N LYS A 207 -14.80 -25.67 20.47
CA LYS A 207 -14.01 -26.72 21.13
C LYS A 207 -13.55 -26.28 22.51
N ASP A 208 -13.52 -27.21 23.47
CA ASP A 208 -12.96 -26.91 24.79
C ASP A 208 -11.44 -26.66 24.71
N TYR A 209 -10.97 -25.68 25.48
CA TYR A 209 -9.54 -25.39 25.61
C TYR A 209 -8.83 -26.54 26.33
N ALA A 210 -8.03 -27.32 25.60
CA ALA A 210 -7.39 -28.54 26.11
C ALA A 210 -5.89 -28.65 25.74
N PHE A 211 -5.21 -27.52 25.63
CA PHE A 211 -3.78 -27.43 25.31
C PHE A 211 -2.89 -27.71 26.53
N LYS A 212 -1.69 -28.25 26.31
CA LYS A 212 -0.73 -28.64 27.37
C LYS A 212 0.70 -28.31 26.96
N GLY A 213 1.58 -28.08 27.94
CA GLY A 213 2.98 -27.71 27.69
C GLY A 213 3.08 -26.34 27.01
N GLY A 214 4.21 -26.06 26.37
CA GLY A 214 4.47 -24.75 25.78
C GLY A 214 3.59 -24.44 24.56
N GLY A 215 3.22 -23.18 24.36
CA GLY A 215 2.40 -22.76 23.21
C GLY A 215 2.39 -21.26 22.98
N PHE A 216 2.04 -20.84 21.76
CA PHE A 216 1.73 -19.45 21.45
C PHE A 216 0.23 -19.21 21.51
N VAL A 217 -0.14 -18.07 22.09
CA VAL A 217 -1.46 -17.47 21.93
C VAL A 217 -1.26 -16.19 21.14
N LEU A 218 -1.83 -16.13 19.94
CA LEU A 218 -1.93 -14.92 19.14
C LEU A 218 -3.38 -14.46 19.16
N VAL A 219 -3.61 -13.16 19.35
CA VAL A 219 -4.94 -12.56 19.39
C VAL A 219 -5.00 -11.29 18.57
N ASP A 220 -6.08 -11.11 17.82
CA ASP A 220 -6.34 -9.90 17.06
C ASP A 220 -7.25 -8.91 17.81
N ARG A 221 -7.41 -7.70 17.27
CA ARG A 221 -8.29 -6.66 17.84
C ARG A 221 -9.77 -7.05 17.91
N SER A 222 -10.20 -8.05 17.15
CA SER A 222 -11.57 -8.57 17.17
C SER A 222 -11.71 -9.76 18.12
N ASP A 223 -10.73 -9.98 19.00
CA ASP A 223 -10.66 -11.07 19.96
C ASP A 223 -10.59 -12.48 19.33
N ARG A 224 -10.27 -12.55 18.03
CA ARG A 224 -10.01 -13.83 17.33
C ARG A 224 -8.64 -14.35 17.72
N LEU A 225 -8.57 -15.65 17.94
CA LEU A 225 -7.39 -16.35 18.42
C LEU A 225 -6.79 -17.25 17.36
N MET A 226 -5.47 -17.35 17.38
CA MET A 226 -4.70 -18.43 16.77
C MET A 226 -3.80 -19.06 17.84
N ILE A 227 -3.95 -20.37 18.07
CA ILE A 227 -3.15 -21.11 19.07
C ILE A 227 -2.22 -22.09 18.35
N LEU A 228 -0.93 -22.00 18.66
CA LEU A 228 0.10 -22.94 18.20
C LEU A 228 0.62 -23.72 19.40
N ASN A 229 0.45 -25.04 19.42
CA ASN A 229 0.84 -25.90 20.54
C ASN A 229 1.29 -27.29 20.06
N GLY A 230 2.11 -27.97 20.86
CA GLY A 230 2.53 -29.34 20.57
C GLY A 230 3.38 -29.43 19.31
N ASP A 231 2.86 -30.03 18.24
CA ASP A 231 3.59 -30.29 16.99
C ASP A 231 3.68 -29.07 16.05
N ASP A 232 3.01 -27.97 16.40
CA ASP A 232 3.12 -26.70 15.67
C ASP A 232 4.38 -25.89 16.05
N ILE A 233 4.96 -26.17 17.22
CA ILE A 233 6.03 -25.35 17.81
C ILE A 233 7.29 -26.16 18.08
N THR A 234 8.39 -25.46 18.33
CA THR A 234 9.62 -26.00 18.91
C THR A 234 9.83 -25.44 20.33
N ASP A 235 10.90 -25.84 21.01
CA ASP A 235 11.15 -25.60 22.44
C ASP A 235 11.78 -24.23 22.80
N LYS A 236 11.84 -23.29 21.84
CA LYS A 236 12.58 -22.02 22.03
C LYS A 236 11.71 -20.76 22.21
N GLY A 237 10.39 -20.88 22.10
CA GLY A 237 9.48 -19.73 22.21
C GLY A 237 9.69 -18.69 21.10
N ALA A 238 9.39 -17.41 21.38
CA ALA A 238 9.74 -16.31 20.49
C ALA A 238 11.21 -15.94 20.69
N ILE A 239 11.97 -15.81 19.61
CA ILE A 239 13.39 -15.48 19.66
C ILE A 239 13.55 -14.04 19.19
N PHE A 240 14.08 -13.18 20.05
CA PHE A 240 14.58 -11.87 19.67
C PHE A 240 15.98 -12.04 19.06
N SER A 241 16.22 -11.44 17.90
CA SER A 241 17.55 -11.39 17.27
C SER A 241 17.82 -10.06 16.58
N THR A 242 19.04 -9.54 16.73
CA THR A 242 19.50 -8.37 15.98
C THR A 242 19.61 -8.65 14.49
N THR A 243 19.22 -7.69 13.65
CA THR A 243 19.57 -7.67 12.22
C THR A 243 21.04 -7.27 12.06
N LYS A 244 21.58 -7.36 10.84
CA LYS A 244 22.94 -6.85 10.57
C LYS A 244 23.10 -5.37 10.94
N LYS A 245 22.07 -4.56 10.70
CA LYS A 245 22.07 -3.15 11.09
C LYS A 245 22.06 -3.00 12.61
N GLY A 246 21.28 -3.81 13.32
CA GLY A 246 21.30 -3.86 14.78
C GLY A 246 22.65 -4.30 15.36
N GLU A 247 23.33 -5.27 14.75
CA GLU A 247 24.69 -5.68 15.14
C GLU A 247 25.69 -4.52 14.99
N GLU A 248 25.57 -3.74 13.92
CA GLU A 248 26.40 -2.55 13.68
C GLU A 248 26.10 -1.42 14.68
N GLU A 249 24.82 -1.20 15.00
CA GLU A 249 24.39 -0.16 15.95
C GLU A 249 24.78 -0.52 17.40
N PHE A 250 24.47 -1.74 17.85
CA PHE A 250 24.69 -2.18 19.24
C PHE A 250 26.09 -2.77 19.48
N GLY A 251 26.83 -3.07 18.41
CA GLY A 251 28.19 -3.63 18.47
C GLY A 251 28.27 -5.09 18.91
N GLU A 252 27.14 -5.78 19.03
CA GLU A 252 27.04 -7.18 19.46
C GLU A 252 25.87 -7.88 18.76
N ASP A 253 26.05 -9.17 18.43
CA ASP A 253 24.97 -10.07 18.01
C ASP A 253 24.17 -10.51 19.26
N LEU A 254 22.92 -10.06 19.35
CA LEU A 254 22.02 -10.36 20.45
C LEU A 254 21.00 -11.39 19.98
N SER A 255 20.95 -12.55 20.64
CA SER A 255 19.92 -13.56 20.44
C SER A 255 19.43 -14.12 21.78
N VAL A 256 18.15 -13.92 22.09
CA VAL A 256 17.56 -14.31 23.38
C VAL A 256 16.07 -14.66 23.21
N ALA A 257 15.57 -15.59 24.02
CA ALA A 257 14.14 -15.88 24.06
C ALA A 257 13.39 -14.71 24.74
N TYR A 258 12.24 -14.35 24.17
CA TYR A 258 11.32 -13.36 24.73
C TYR A 258 10.00 -14.08 25.09
N SER A 259 9.53 -13.86 26.31
CA SER A 259 8.49 -14.69 26.94
C SER A 259 7.23 -13.90 27.33
N TYR A 260 7.22 -12.60 27.04
CA TYR A 260 6.10 -11.73 27.37
C TYR A 260 5.30 -11.34 26.12
N TRP A 261 4.33 -10.44 26.27
CA TRP A 261 3.49 -9.99 25.17
C TRP A 261 4.30 -9.16 24.17
N PHE A 262 4.03 -9.35 22.89
CA PHE A 262 4.62 -8.59 21.80
C PHE A 262 3.56 -8.16 20.78
N ASP A 263 3.80 -7.03 20.13
CA ASP A 263 3.06 -6.55 18.98
C ASP A 263 3.60 -7.20 17.70
N ILE A 264 2.71 -7.63 16.80
CA ILE A 264 3.07 -8.00 15.43
C ILE A 264 2.96 -6.73 14.57
N VAL A 265 4.10 -6.11 14.27
CA VAL A 265 4.18 -4.87 13.48
C VAL A 265 4.86 -5.09 12.14
N GLU A 266 4.77 -4.09 11.28
CA GLU A 266 5.52 -3.97 10.04
C GLU A 266 6.21 -2.61 10.01
N ALA A 267 7.46 -2.57 9.57
CA ALA A 267 8.15 -1.30 9.34
C ALA A 267 7.79 -0.77 7.95
N ILE A 268 7.48 0.53 7.85
CA ILE A 268 7.26 1.18 6.54
C ILE A 268 8.54 1.13 5.70
N ASN A 269 9.70 1.21 6.36
CA ASN A 269 11.01 1.02 5.75
C ASN A 269 11.71 -0.18 6.42
N PRO A 270 11.87 -1.33 5.73
CA PRO A 270 12.54 -2.50 6.29
C PRO A 270 13.99 -2.25 6.73
N ASP A 271 14.68 -1.28 6.11
CA ASP A 271 16.05 -0.90 6.48
C ASP A 271 16.13 -0.23 7.88
N GLU A 272 15.01 0.08 8.52
CA GLU A 272 14.94 0.64 9.88
C GLU A 272 14.85 -0.41 10.99
N VAL A 273 14.74 -1.69 10.64
CA VAL A 273 14.62 -2.79 11.61
C VAL A 273 15.99 -3.13 12.20
N LEU A 274 16.18 -2.90 13.50
CA LEU A 274 17.40 -3.25 14.23
C LEU A 274 17.34 -4.65 14.84
N ALA A 275 16.16 -5.13 15.18
CA ALA A 275 15.96 -6.49 15.69
C ALA A 275 14.59 -7.02 15.29
N GLU A 276 14.48 -8.34 15.25
CA GLU A 276 13.28 -9.08 14.86
C GLU A 276 12.92 -10.11 15.91
N TYR A 277 11.62 -10.44 15.98
CA TYR A 277 11.15 -11.66 16.57
C TYR A 277 11.04 -12.73 15.51
N SER A 278 11.54 -13.93 15.80
CA SER A 278 11.23 -15.14 15.05
C SER A 278 10.47 -16.12 15.94
N LEU A 279 9.27 -16.51 15.51
CA LEU A 279 8.50 -17.54 16.20
C LEU A 279 9.13 -18.91 15.90
N SER A 280 9.55 -19.64 16.94
CA SER A 280 10.22 -20.92 16.77
C SER A 280 9.21 -22.04 16.48
N LEU A 281 8.80 -22.15 15.22
CA LEU A 281 7.73 -23.02 14.73
C LEU A 281 8.25 -24.22 13.90
N THR A 282 7.47 -25.31 13.90
CA THR A 282 7.64 -26.38 12.89
C THR A 282 7.05 -25.94 11.55
N ASP A 283 7.32 -26.67 10.46
CA ASP A 283 6.73 -26.36 9.15
C ASP A 283 5.20 -26.32 9.20
N LYS A 284 4.59 -27.25 9.95
CA LYS A 284 3.15 -27.25 10.24
C LYS A 284 2.67 -25.96 10.91
N GLY A 285 3.40 -25.45 11.90
CA GLY A 285 3.05 -24.20 12.57
C GLY A 285 3.20 -22.98 11.66
N LYS A 286 4.22 -22.98 10.79
CA LYS A 286 4.40 -21.93 9.78
C LYS A 286 3.26 -21.94 8.76
N ASP A 287 2.87 -23.12 8.29
CA ASP A 287 1.77 -23.28 7.33
C ASP A 287 0.44 -22.78 7.91
N LYS A 288 0.19 -23.00 9.22
CA LYS A 288 -1.00 -22.45 9.90
C LYS A 288 -1.02 -20.92 9.93
N LEU A 289 0.10 -20.28 10.24
CA LEU A 289 0.17 -18.81 10.26
C LEU A 289 0.07 -18.25 8.84
N LYS A 290 0.73 -18.89 7.88
CA LYS A 290 0.67 -18.53 6.48
C LYS A 290 -0.76 -18.61 5.93
N GLY A 291 -1.48 -19.67 6.26
CA GLY A 291 -2.89 -19.86 5.87
C GLY A 291 -3.87 -18.88 6.51
N ILE A 292 -3.43 -17.99 7.41
CA ILE A 292 -4.23 -16.86 7.91
C ILE A 292 -3.53 -15.51 7.71
N ASN A 293 -2.49 -15.45 6.87
CA ASN A 293 -1.71 -14.25 6.52
C ASN A 293 -1.00 -13.59 7.70
N LEU A 294 -0.48 -14.38 8.65
CA LEU A 294 0.38 -13.90 9.71
C LEU A 294 1.86 -14.21 9.44
N PRO A 295 2.77 -13.23 9.65
CA PRO A 295 4.19 -13.45 9.48
C PRO A 295 4.76 -14.34 10.60
N THR A 296 5.81 -15.07 10.28
CA THR A 296 6.57 -15.87 11.26
C THR A 296 7.77 -15.12 11.83
N THR A 297 8.20 -14.05 11.15
CA THR A 297 9.25 -13.13 11.57
C THR A 297 8.77 -11.70 11.34
N PHE A 298 8.94 -10.83 12.32
CA PHE A 298 8.48 -9.45 12.29
C PHE A 298 9.38 -8.57 13.19
N PRO A 299 9.39 -7.24 13.02
CA PRO A 299 10.23 -6.35 13.80
C PRO A 299 9.99 -6.46 15.31
N ALA A 300 11.07 -6.42 16.07
CA ALA A 300 11.09 -6.28 17.53
C ALA A 300 11.60 -4.90 17.95
N VAL A 301 12.51 -4.30 17.15
CA VAL A 301 13.02 -2.94 17.33
C VAL A 301 13.07 -2.24 15.99
N ILE A 302 12.34 -1.13 15.87
CA ILE A 302 12.38 -0.23 14.72
C ILE A 302 13.06 1.07 15.14
N HIS A 303 14.06 1.50 14.40
CA HIS A 303 14.78 2.76 14.60
C HIS A 303 14.72 3.61 13.36
N GLN A 304 13.86 4.64 13.41
CA GLN A 304 13.80 5.67 12.39
C GLN A 304 14.80 6.77 12.73
N GLU A 305 15.68 7.12 11.79
CA GLU A 305 16.57 8.27 11.89
C GLU A 305 16.38 9.15 10.66
N ASN A 306 16.12 10.44 10.89
CA ASN A 306 15.97 11.42 9.81
C ASN A 306 16.71 12.73 10.15
N ARG A 307 16.63 13.73 9.25
CA ARG A 307 17.38 14.99 9.41
C ARG A 307 16.96 15.86 10.60
N GLN A 308 15.76 15.62 11.14
CA GLN A 308 15.16 16.42 12.22
C GLN A 308 15.23 15.70 13.58
N PHE A 309 14.93 14.40 13.60
CA PHE A 309 14.81 13.59 14.83
C PHE A 309 15.07 12.11 14.56
N GLU A 310 15.10 11.34 15.64
CA GLU A 310 15.09 9.88 15.61
C GLU A 310 14.04 9.31 16.57
N THR A 311 13.49 8.14 16.24
CA THR A 311 12.54 7.42 17.09
C THR A 311 12.93 5.96 17.21
N TYR A 312 12.63 5.36 18.37
CA TYR A 312 12.76 3.93 18.62
C TYR A 312 11.42 3.37 19.05
N TYR A 313 10.99 2.31 18.41
CA TYR A 313 9.83 1.55 18.84
C TYR A 313 10.24 0.13 19.23
N PHE A 314 9.87 -0.29 20.43
CA PHE A 314 10.08 -1.63 20.96
C PHE A 314 8.75 -2.39 20.93
N SER A 315 8.68 -3.46 20.16
CA SER A 315 7.44 -4.24 19.96
C SER A 315 7.16 -5.22 21.10
N GLY A 316 7.86 -5.08 22.22
CA GLY A 316 7.62 -5.80 23.47
C GLY A 316 7.83 -4.86 24.64
N ASP A 317 7.37 -5.29 25.81
CA ASP A 317 7.56 -4.61 27.08
C ASP A 317 8.94 -4.99 27.63
N PHE A 318 9.92 -4.19 27.27
CA PHE A 318 11.34 -4.49 27.50
C PHE A 318 11.85 -3.92 28.81
N ALA A 319 11.25 -2.81 29.24
CA ALA A 319 11.57 -2.14 30.50
C ALA A 319 10.98 -2.86 31.71
N ASP A 320 9.87 -3.60 31.57
CA ASP A 320 9.27 -4.37 32.66
C ASP A 320 10.23 -5.43 33.20
N GLN A 321 10.79 -5.14 34.37
CA GLN A 321 11.61 -6.07 35.12
C GLN A 321 11.44 -5.88 36.64
N PRO A 322 10.63 -6.72 37.30
CA PRO A 322 10.40 -6.58 38.74
C PRO A 322 11.62 -6.96 39.61
N ASP A 323 12.49 -7.87 39.14
CA ASP A 323 13.64 -8.42 39.89
C ASP A 323 14.98 -7.71 39.60
N VAL A 324 14.98 -6.37 39.65
CA VAL A 324 16.23 -5.58 39.65
C VAL A 324 16.82 -5.42 41.06
N PRO A 325 18.15 -5.58 41.26
CA PRO A 325 18.76 -5.48 42.59
C PRO A 325 18.73 -4.06 43.18
N ASN A 326 18.28 -3.90 44.44
CA ASN A 326 18.28 -2.59 45.13
C ASN A 326 19.65 -1.86 45.16
N LEU A 327 20.77 -2.58 45.04
CA LEU A 327 22.12 -2.02 45.04
C LEU A 327 22.63 -1.79 43.60
N TYR A 328 22.13 -0.74 42.94
CA TYR A 328 22.56 -0.34 41.59
C TYR A 328 24.02 0.17 41.54
N GLN A 329 24.62 0.56 42.67
CA GLN A 329 25.99 1.11 42.73
C GLN A 329 27.09 0.04 42.56
N THR A 330 26.92 -0.90 41.63
CA THR A 330 27.80 -2.05 41.44
C THR A 330 28.25 -2.12 39.98
N SER A 331 29.53 -1.83 39.73
CA SER A 331 30.11 -1.91 38.38
C SER A 331 30.26 -3.36 37.92
N GLY A 332 29.94 -3.65 36.65
CA GLY A 332 30.06 -5.00 36.07
C GLY A 332 28.92 -5.98 36.45
N LEU A 333 27.94 -5.56 37.26
CA LEU A 333 26.78 -6.37 37.60
C LEU A 333 25.91 -6.73 36.37
N PRO A 334 25.57 -5.79 35.45
CA PRO A 334 24.85 -6.14 34.23
C PRO A 334 25.61 -7.17 33.38
N THR A 335 26.92 -6.96 33.19
CA THR A 335 27.78 -7.91 32.47
C THR A 335 27.81 -9.27 33.16
N TRP A 336 27.91 -9.33 34.48
CA TRP A 336 27.87 -10.62 35.19
C TRP A 336 26.54 -11.34 35.00
N ARG A 337 25.41 -10.64 35.18
CA ARG A 337 24.06 -11.19 34.97
C ARG A 337 23.88 -11.73 33.55
N LYS A 338 24.26 -10.94 32.53
CA LYS A 338 24.28 -11.33 31.11
C LYS A 338 24.97 -12.68 30.87
N TRP A 339 26.06 -12.98 31.59
CA TRP A 339 26.83 -14.21 31.42
C TRP A 339 26.33 -15.38 32.29
N THR A 340 25.72 -15.11 33.44
CA THR A 340 25.29 -16.16 34.38
C THR A 340 23.86 -16.62 34.19
N GLU A 341 23.00 -15.77 33.63
CA GLU A 341 21.60 -16.12 33.42
C GLU A 341 21.44 -17.15 32.31
N ARG A 342 20.51 -18.07 32.52
CA ARG A 342 20.20 -19.10 31.54
C ARG A 342 19.32 -18.48 30.46
N SER A 343 19.65 -18.73 29.20
CA SER A 343 18.73 -18.42 28.11
C SER A 343 17.71 -19.55 28.00
N GLY A 344 16.43 -19.23 28.14
CA GLY A 344 15.32 -20.13 27.92
C GLY A 344 14.00 -19.36 27.92
N PRO A 345 12.97 -19.86 27.23
CA PRO A 345 11.67 -19.19 27.20
C PRO A 345 10.94 -19.21 28.55
N ASP A 346 11.45 -19.94 29.53
CA ASP A 346 10.88 -20.01 30.89
C ASP A 346 11.54 -19.00 31.86
N GLU A 347 12.54 -18.22 31.40
CA GLU A 347 13.39 -17.35 32.24
C GLU A 347 13.22 -15.87 31.86
N GLU A 348 12.19 -15.22 32.41
CA GLU A 348 11.81 -13.82 32.08
C GLU A 348 12.94 -12.79 32.29
N THR A 349 13.81 -13.03 33.28
CA THR A 349 14.93 -12.12 33.59
C THR A 349 16.01 -12.08 32.52
N ALA A 350 16.17 -13.16 31.75
CA ALA A 350 17.27 -13.30 30.80
C ALA A 350 17.22 -12.24 29.68
N PHE A 351 16.01 -11.87 29.24
CA PHE A 351 15.82 -10.88 28.19
C PHE A 351 16.37 -9.51 28.60
N TYR A 352 16.01 -9.05 29.81
CA TYR A 352 16.41 -7.75 30.34
C TYR A 352 17.94 -7.59 30.34
N TRP A 353 18.68 -8.58 30.86
CA TRP A 353 20.13 -8.47 31.00
C TRP A 353 20.90 -8.76 29.71
N LYS A 354 20.37 -9.59 28.82
CA LYS A 354 21.06 -10.02 27.60
C LYS A 354 20.78 -9.13 26.39
N ALA A 355 19.57 -8.57 26.28
CA ALA A 355 19.14 -7.75 25.15
C ALA A 355 18.84 -6.29 25.56
N TYR A 356 17.86 -6.06 26.45
CA TYR A 356 17.40 -4.70 26.76
C TYR A 356 18.50 -3.81 27.36
N ALA A 357 19.16 -4.23 28.44
CA ALA A 357 20.18 -3.42 29.11
C ALA A 357 21.36 -3.01 28.20
N PRO A 358 21.99 -3.90 27.40
CA PRO A 358 23.05 -3.49 26.48
C PRO A 358 22.54 -2.61 25.32
N MET A 359 21.34 -2.88 24.80
CA MET A 359 20.70 -2.06 23.77
C MET A 359 20.44 -0.64 24.29
N MET A 360 19.77 -0.53 25.43
CA MET A 360 19.39 0.75 26.01
C MET A 360 20.62 1.55 26.49
N ASP A 361 21.70 0.91 26.97
CA ASP A 361 22.96 1.61 27.27
C ASP A 361 23.54 2.30 26.02
N THR A 362 23.46 1.65 24.86
CA THR A 362 23.88 2.20 23.57
C THR A 362 23.01 3.39 23.17
N ILE A 363 21.69 3.26 23.25
CA ILE A 363 20.72 4.32 22.93
C ILE A 363 20.91 5.54 23.85
N LEU A 364 21.03 5.33 25.17
CA LEU A 364 21.25 6.41 26.14
C LEU A 364 22.59 7.11 25.92
N GLU A 365 23.64 6.39 25.53
CA GLU A 365 24.92 6.98 25.18
C GLU A 365 24.83 7.83 23.91
N ARG A 366 24.09 7.37 22.90
CA ARG A 366 23.83 8.11 21.66
C ARG A 366 23.09 9.42 21.91
N ILE A 367 21.98 9.38 22.65
CA ILE A 367 21.21 10.58 23.05
C ILE A 367 22.12 11.58 23.77
N HIS A 368 22.90 11.11 24.75
CA HIS A 368 23.81 11.98 25.49
C HIS A 368 24.90 12.62 24.61
N ARG A 369 25.37 11.93 23.57
CA ARG A 369 26.36 12.47 22.61
C ARG A 369 25.75 13.47 21.64
N GLN A 370 24.48 13.30 21.27
CA GLN A 370 23.82 14.09 20.24
C GLN A 370 23.06 15.32 20.79
N LYS A 371 22.87 15.45 22.10
CA LYS A 371 22.09 16.55 22.71
C LYS A 371 22.51 17.98 22.33
N ASP A 372 23.77 18.18 21.91
CA ASP A 372 24.32 19.47 21.47
C ASP A 372 24.56 19.55 19.94
N ALA A 373 24.16 18.54 19.16
CA ALA A 373 24.44 18.48 17.73
C ALA A 373 23.60 19.52 16.95
N PRO A 374 24.23 20.31 16.04
CA PRO A 374 23.48 21.25 15.21
C PRO A 374 22.63 20.49 14.20
N LYS A 375 21.31 20.73 14.21
CA LYS A 375 20.38 20.13 13.26
C LYS A 375 20.63 20.58 11.82
N ALA A 376 20.31 19.70 10.87
CA ALA A 376 20.43 19.97 9.45
C ALA A 376 19.49 21.12 9.03
N LYS A 377 20.00 22.05 8.22
CA LYS A 377 19.20 23.14 7.66
C LYS A 377 18.46 22.68 6.41
N ALA A 378 17.24 23.21 6.21
CA ALA A 378 16.43 23.01 5.02
C ALA A 378 17.19 23.36 3.72
N GLN A 379 16.78 22.74 2.62
CA GLN A 379 17.31 23.02 1.28
C GLN A 379 17.12 24.51 0.95
N LYS A 380 18.18 25.16 0.48
CA LYS A 380 18.13 26.57 0.06
C LYS A 380 18.00 26.65 -1.45
N ALA A 381 17.08 27.49 -1.92
CA ALA A 381 16.97 27.86 -3.32
C ALA A 381 18.22 28.62 -3.79
N GLU A 382 18.66 28.37 -5.03
CA GLU A 382 19.66 29.21 -5.68
C GLU A 382 18.99 30.51 -6.17
N VAL A 383 19.74 31.62 -6.13
CA VAL A 383 19.25 32.92 -6.60
C VAL A 383 20.12 33.38 -7.76
N GLU A 384 19.53 33.47 -8.95
CA GLU A 384 20.15 34.01 -10.16
C GLU A 384 19.45 35.33 -10.53
N ASP A 385 20.20 36.44 -10.55
CA ASP A 385 19.69 37.79 -10.84
C ASP A 385 18.46 38.23 -10.02
N GLY A 386 18.37 37.75 -8.76
CA GLY A 386 17.27 38.06 -7.85
C GLY A 386 16.04 37.16 -8.01
N ILE A 387 16.10 36.18 -8.91
CA ILE A 387 15.08 35.15 -9.11
C ILE A 387 15.54 33.84 -8.46
N LYS A 388 14.65 33.22 -7.69
CA LYS A 388 14.87 31.93 -7.04
C LYS A 388 14.56 30.78 -8.00
N LEU A 389 15.42 29.76 -8.01
CA LEU A 389 15.32 28.60 -8.89
C LEU A 389 15.40 27.30 -8.06
N ALA A 390 14.46 26.39 -8.30
CA ALA A 390 14.49 25.02 -7.75
C ALA A 390 15.14 24.04 -8.75
N GLY A 391 14.94 24.31 -10.04
CA GLY A 391 15.49 23.57 -11.15
C GLY A 391 15.69 24.44 -12.38
N LYS A 392 16.42 23.93 -13.37
CA LYS A 392 16.48 24.50 -14.72
C LYS A 392 16.67 23.40 -15.77
N VAL A 393 16.62 23.75 -17.04
CA VAL A 393 16.72 22.83 -18.16
C VAL A 393 18.13 22.91 -18.76
N GLY A 394 18.79 21.76 -18.90
CA GLY A 394 20.04 21.57 -19.62
C GLY A 394 19.81 21.31 -21.12
N SER A 395 20.74 20.63 -21.80
CA SER A 395 20.52 20.23 -23.21
C SER A 395 19.49 19.10 -23.32
N ASP A 396 19.63 18.09 -22.46
CA ASP A 396 18.88 16.83 -22.56
C ASP A 396 18.14 16.45 -21.27
N TYR A 397 18.40 17.15 -20.16
CA TYR A 397 17.86 16.84 -18.84
C TYR A 397 17.35 18.08 -18.12
N VAL A 398 16.39 17.86 -17.21
CA VAL A 398 16.11 18.81 -16.13
C VAL A 398 17.27 18.72 -15.12
N GLN A 399 17.65 19.84 -14.53
CA GLN A 399 18.77 19.97 -13.61
C GLN A 399 18.28 20.48 -12.25
N ILE A 400 18.88 19.97 -11.18
CA ILE A 400 18.68 20.46 -9.81
C ILE A 400 19.98 21.03 -9.25
N ASN A 401 19.87 21.97 -8.32
CA ASN A 401 21.04 22.46 -7.60
C ASN A 401 21.42 21.48 -6.49
N GLN A 402 22.63 20.93 -6.60
CA GLN A 402 23.26 20.18 -5.53
C GLN A 402 24.58 20.86 -5.14
N ASP A 403 24.65 21.35 -3.90
CA ASP A 403 25.84 22.00 -3.32
C ASP A 403 26.36 23.20 -4.13
N GLY A 404 25.45 24.01 -4.69
CA GLY A 404 25.79 25.18 -5.49
C GLY A 404 26.19 24.85 -6.93
N LYS A 405 25.85 23.65 -7.42
CA LYS A 405 26.09 23.23 -8.81
C LYS A 405 24.84 22.62 -9.42
N TRP A 406 24.51 23.06 -10.62
CA TRP A 406 23.51 22.43 -11.46
C TRP A 406 23.99 21.08 -11.94
N LYS A 407 23.19 20.03 -11.69
CA LYS A 407 23.44 18.67 -12.14
C LYS A 407 22.20 18.11 -12.82
N ASP A 408 22.42 17.34 -13.88
CA ASP A 408 21.37 16.60 -14.56
C ASP A 408 20.67 15.66 -13.58
N LEU A 409 19.34 15.71 -13.60
CA LEU A 409 18.45 14.82 -12.88
C LEU A 409 17.85 13.86 -13.88
N THR A 410 18.23 12.58 -13.80
CA THR A 410 17.43 11.52 -14.40
C THR A 410 16.15 11.38 -13.59
N ILE A 411 15.02 11.75 -14.19
CA ILE A 411 13.71 11.69 -13.52
C ILE A 411 13.34 10.22 -13.32
N LYS A 412 13.17 9.86 -12.04
CA LYS A 412 12.67 8.57 -11.56
C LYS A 412 11.38 8.87 -10.82
N GLY A 413 10.32 9.05 -11.59
CA GLY A 413 9.08 9.61 -11.09
C GLY A 413 7.99 8.59 -10.83
N VAL A 414 6.97 9.04 -10.12
CA VAL A 414 5.71 8.33 -9.91
C VAL A 414 4.58 9.34 -10.09
N ASN A 415 3.53 8.97 -10.79
CA ASN A 415 2.29 9.74 -10.84
C ASN A 415 1.41 9.42 -9.62
N MET A 416 0.55 10.35 -9.20
CA MET A 416 -0.36 10.13 -8.07
C MET A 416 -1.73 10.73 -8.36
N GLY A 417 -2.76 9.90 -8.15
CA GLY A 417 -4.16 10.33 -8.18
C GLY A 417 -4.64 10.83 -6.81
N ILE A 418 -5.88 11.31 -6.76
CA ILE A 418 -6.49 11.95 -5.57
C ILE A 418 -7.58 11.10 -4.90
N ALA A 419 -7.83 9.89 -5.40
CA ALA A 419 -8.86 9.00 -4.90
C ALA A 419 -8.28 7.78 -4.14
N LYS A 420 -9.14 7.22 -3.29
CA LYS A 420 -8.98 5.92 -2.63
C LYS A 420 -10.35 5.19 -2.64
N PRO A 421 -10.42 3.88 -2.32
CA PRO A 421 -11.68 3.15 -2.32
C PRO A 421 -12.76 3.83 -1.45
N GLY A 422 -14.02 3.70 -1.87
CA GLY A 422 -15.18 4.34 -1.24
C GLY A 422 -15.45 5.78 -1.70
N HIS A 423 -14.52 6.43 -2.41
CA HIS A 423 -14.62 7.85 -2.74
C HIS A 423 -14.33 8.15 -4.21
N PHE A 424 -15.08 9.09 -4.77
CA PHE A 424 -14.74 9.73 -6.03
C PHE A 424 -13.60 10.75 -5.86
N PRO A 425 -12.83 11.04 -6.92
CA PRO A 425 -11.73 12.03 -6.88
C PRO A 425 -12.12 13.38 -6.28
N GLY A 426 -13.34 13.86 -6.57
CA GLY A 426 -13.85 15.14 -6.11
C GLY A 426 -14.12 15.24 -4.60
N GLU A 427 -14.09 14.13 -3.87
CA GLU A 427 -14.26 14.09 -2.41
C GLU A 427 -12.94 14.29 -1.65
N THR A 428 -11.79 14.12 -2.33
CA THR A 428 -10.45 14.38 -1.75
C THR A 428 -10.18 13.65 -0.42
N ALA A 429 -10.57 12.38 -0.35
CA ALA A 429 -10.67 11.64 0.92
C ALA A 429 -9.34 11.11 1.51
N ILE A 430 -8.22 11.24 0.80
CA ILE A 430 -6.91 10.79 1.28
C ILE A 430 -6.45 11.71 2.42
N THR A 431 -6.09 11.13 3.57
CA THR A 431 -5.67 11.90 4.74
C THR A 431 -4.20 12.31 4.67
N LYS A 432 -3.81 13.27 5.52
CA LYS A 432 -2.40 13.69 5.66
C LYS A 432 -1.49 12.51 5.99
N GLU A 433 -1.91 11.64 6.92
CA GLU A 433 -1.11 10.47 7.35
C GLU A 433 -0.92 9.47 6.22
N GLU A 434 -1.95 9.24 5.40
CA GLU A 434 -1.88 8.39 4.21
C GLU A 434 -0.88 8.97 3.20
N TYR A 435 -0.98 10.27 2.86
CA TYR A 435 0.00 10.93 1.98
C TYR A 435 1.42 10.87 2.50
N LEU A 436 1.63 11.16 3.79
CA LEU A 436 2.96 11.16 4.39
C LEU A 436 3.57 9.74 4.37
N ARG A 437 2.78 8.71 4.69
CA ARG A 437 3.20 7.31 4.55
C ARG A 437 3.60 7.00 3.10
N TRP A 438 2.77 7.38 2.13
CA TRP A 438 3.05 7.16 0.72
C TRP A 438 4.32 7.88 0.25
N PHE A 439 4.57 9.13 0.66
CA PHE A 439 5.82 9.82 0.32
C PHE A 439 7.06 9.13 0.89
N LYS A 440 6.97 8.57 2.10
CA LYS A 440 8.05 7.75 2.67
C LYS A 440 8.30 6.50 1.83
N GLN A 441 7.25 5.77 1.45
CA GLN A 441 7.38 4.58 0.61
C GLN A 441 7.87 4.91 -0.81
N ILE A 442 7.42 6.01 -1.42
CA ILE A 442 7.90 6.49 -2.74
C ILE A 442 9.39 6.83 -2.66
N GLY A 443 9.82 7.56 -1.63
CA GLY A 443 11.24 7.84 -1.40
C GLY A 443 12.08 6.56 -1.18
N ALA A 444 11.55 5.60 -0.41
CA ALA A 444 12.17 4.29 -0.20
C ALA A 444 12.26 3.46 -1.50
N MET A 445 11.38 3.70 -2.48
CA MET A 445 11.44 3.12 -3.82
C MET A 445 12.57 3.71 -4.68
N ASN A 446 13.42 4.59 -4.13
CA ASN A 446 14.43 5.36 -4.87
C ASN A 446 13.86 6.32 -5.94
N ALA A 447 12.56 6.62 -5.87
CA ALA A 447 11.99 7.69 -6.68
C ALA A 447 12.51 9.04 -6.21
N ASN A 448 12.65 9.98 -7.14
CA ASN A 448 13.11 11.34 -6.87
C ASN A 448 12.08 12.41 -7.25
N SER A 449 11.01 12.01 -7.95
CA SER A 449 10.00 12.93 -8.48
C SER A 449 8.60 12.38 -8.27
N LEU A 450 7.65 13.27 -8.08
CA LEU A 450 6.22 13.00 -7.98
C LEU A 450 5.48 13.91 -8.96
N ARG A 451 4.48 13.41 -9.66
CA ARG A 451 3.56 14.24 -10.46
C ARG A 451 2.12 14.12 -9.98
N VAL A 452 1.46 15.27 -9.89
CA VAL A 452 0.02 15.41 -9.66
C VAL A 452 -0.62 16.22 -10.78
N TYR A 453 -1.89 15.97 -11.06
CA TYR A 453 -2.62 16.51 -12.22
C TYR A 453 -3.37 17.80 -11.97
N THR A 454 -3.71 18.03 -10.70
CA THR A 454 -4.61 19.08 -10.26
C THR A 454 -4.30 19.44 -8.81
N ILE A 455 -5.06 20.39 -8.26
CA ILE A 455 -4.96 20.77 -6.85
C ILE A 455 -5.46 19.62 -5.97
N HIS A 456 -4.55 19.05 -5.17
CA HIS A 456 -4.86 18.13 -4.06
C HIS A 456 -5.35 18.89 -2.81
N PRO A 457 -5.94 18.23 -1.79
CA PRO A 457 -6.33 18.91 -0.55
C PRO A 457 -5.09 19.44 0.23
N PRO A 458 -5.26 20.44 1.13
CA PRO A 458 -4.15 21.02 1.90
C PRO A 458 -3.24 20.00 2.61
N GLU A 459 -3.83 18.90 3.07
CA GLU A 459 -3.19 17.76 3.71
C GLU A 459 -2.06 17.16 2.86
N PHE A 460 -2.20 17.14 1.53
CA PHE A 460 -1.15 16.69 0.61
C PHE A 460 0.09 17.58 0.70
N TYR A 461 -0.09 18.91 0.62
CA TYR A 461 1.01 19.87 0.60
C TYR A 461 1.70 19.96 1.95
N GLU A 462 0.93 19.87 3.02
CA GLU A 462 1.46 19.75 4.38
C GLU A 462 2.30 18.48 4.54
N ALA A 463 1.78 17.31 4.14
CA ALA A 463 2.52 16.05 4.19
C ALA A 463 3.79 16.09 3.33
N PHE A 464 3.72 16.69 2.13
CA PHE A 464 4.86 16.80 1.21
C PHE A 464 5.94 17.73 1.75
N TYR A 465 5.54 18.85 2.36
CA TYR A 465 6.44 19.74 3.09
C TYR A 465 7.12 19.00 4.23
N GLU A 466 6.35 18.33 5.10
CA GLU A 466 6.84 17.61 6.27
C GLU A 466 7.83 16.51 5.86
N TYR A 467 7.48 15.68 4.89
CA TYR A 467 8.35 14.65 4.33
C TYR A 467 9.71 15.24 3.91
N ASN A 468 9.71 16.30 3.11
CA ASN A 468 10.93 16.90 2.59
C ASN A 468 11.78 17.62 3.66
N GLN A 469 11.21 18.03 4.79
CA GLN A 469 12.00 18.51 5.93
C GLN A 469 12.79 17.38 6.61
N MET A 470 12.27 16.16 6.56
CA MET A 470 12.88 14.96 7.15
C MET A 470 13.83 14.24 6.20
N ALA A 471 13.55 14.26 4.90
CA ALA A 471 14.22 13.43 3.91
C ALA A 471 15.69 13.83 3.64
N GLU A 472 16.58 12.84 3.58
CA GLU A 472 17.96 13.06 3.11
C GLU A 472 18.00 13.47 1.65
N LYS A 473 17.26 12.74 0.81
CA LYS A 473 17.03 13.03 -0.60
C LYS A 473 15.57 13.49 -0.74
N PRO A 474 15.32 14.75 -1.12
CA PRO A 474 13.97 15.24 -1.26
C PRO A 474 13.27 14.58 -2.46
N LEU A 475 11.94 14.54 -2.40
CA LEU A 475 11.09 14.31 -3.55
C LEU A 475 10.78 15.66 -4.21
N TYR A 476 10.88 15.71 -5.53
CA TYR A 476 10.57 16.89 -6.33
C TYR A 476 9.18 16.78 -6.95
N LEU A 477 8.39 17.85 -6.85
CA LEU A 477 7.03 17.88 -7.39
C LEU A 477 7.01 18.45 -8.81
N PHE A 478 6.36 17.75 -9.72
CA PHE A 478 5.84 18.27 -10.98
C PHE A 478 4.33 18.48 -10.82
N HIS A 479 3.86 19.68 -11.13
CA HIS A 479 2.47 20.05 -10.87
C HIS A 479 1.77 20.36 -12.18
N GLY A 480 0.68 19.64 -12.43
CA GLY A 480 -0.22 19.88 -13.53
C GLY A 480 -1.31 20.88 -13.15
N VAL A 481 -1.62 21.78 -14.08
CA VAL A 481 -2.81 22.63 -13.95
C VAL A 481 -3.87 22.09 -14.90
N TRP A 482 -4.96 21.61 -14.32
CA TRP A 482 -6.04 20.96 -15.04
C TRP A 482 -6.88 21.96 -15.84
N VAL A 483 -7.24 21.59 -17.06
CA VAL A 483 -8.21 22.34 -17.88
C VAL A 483 -9.57 21.67 -17.75
N ASN A 484 -10.65 22.44 -17.59
CA ASN A 484 -12.00 21.89 -17.54
C ASN A 484 -12.41 21.31 -18.91
N GLU A 485 -12.24 20.00 -19.08
CA GLU A 485 -12.52 19.26 -20.31
C GLU A 485 -13.98 19.40 -20.77
N GLU A 486 -14.96 19.46 -19.87
CA GLU A 486 -16.36 19.59 -20.26
C GLU A 486 -16.60 20.92 -21.00
N ILE A 487 -16.06 22.02 -20.46
CA ILE A 487 -16.16 23.33 -21.11
C ILE A 487 -15.33 23.34 -22.39
N PHE A 488 -14.14 22.72 -22.38
CA PHE A 488 -13.25 22.61 -23.53
C PHE A 488 -13.93 21.91 -24.72
N LEU A 489 -14.51 20.73 -24.48
CA LEU A 489 -15.26 19.94 -25.47
C LEU A 489 -16.53 20.65 -25.95
N LYS A 490 -17.26 21.29 -25.04
CA LYS A 490 -18.51 21.99 -25.36
C LYS A 490 -18.30 23.21 -26.26
N THR A 491 -17.23 23.96 -26.01
CA THR A 491 -16.93 25.20 -26.73
C THR A 491 -16.21 24.96 -28.06
N LYS A 492 -15.47 23.85 -28.18
CA LYS A 492 -14.62 23.52 -29.34
C LYS A 492 -13.69 24.68 -29.74
N ASP A 493 -13.20 25.43 -28.76
CA ASP A 493 -12.33 26.59 -28.94
C ASP A 493 -11.56 26.90 -27.66
N ALA A 494 -10.25 26.71 -27.67
CA ALA A 494 -9.41 26.99 -26.50
C ALA A 494 -9.46 28.47 -26.06
N PHE A 495 -9.63 29.40 -27.01
CA PHE A 495 -9.78 30.84 -26.73
C PHE A 495 -11.18 31.25 -26.27
N ALA A 496 -12.12 30.31 -26.13
CA ALA A 496 -13.41 30.62 -25.51
C ALA A 496 -13.15 31.26 -24.14
N LYS A 497 -13.87 32.35 -23.87
CA LYS A 497 -13.66 33.19 -22.69
C LYS A 497 -13.76 32.35 -21.41
N GLU A 498 -14.74 31.45 -21.37
CA GLU A 498 -15.01 30.54 -20.27
C GLU A 498 -13.86 29.55 -20.01
N ASN A 499 -13.16 29.09 -21.05
CA ASN A 499 -11.99 28.21 -20.90
C ASN A 499 -10.78 29.00 -20.40
N THR A 500 -10.51 30.14 -21.06
CA THR A 500 -9.29 30.93 -20.78
C THR A 500 -9.35 31.54 -19.39
N GLU A 501 -10.48 32.13 -18.97
CA GLU A 501 -10.60 32.73 -17.63
C GLU A 501 -10.54 31.66 -16.52
N GLU A 502 -11.21 30.51 -16.67
CA GLU A 502 -11.15 29.44 -15.65
C GLU A 502 -9.73 28.89 -15.53
N PHE A 503 -9.03 28.69 -16.65
CA PHE A 503 -7.66 28.18 -16.62
C PHE A 503 -6.68 29.20 -16.01
N GLN A 504 -6.81 30.48 -16.33
CA GLN A 504 -6.02 31.55 -15.69
C GLN A 504 -6.27 31.62 -14.18
N ASP A 505 -7.51 31.44 -13.74
CA ASP A 505 -7.83 31.40 -12.32
C ASP A 505 -7.24 30.17 -11.63
N GLU A 506 -7.30 28.99 -12.27
CA GLU A 506 -6.69 27.77 -11.74
C GLU A 506 -5.16 27.86 -11.69
N ILE A 507 -4.52 28.49 -12.68
CA ILE A 507 -3.08 28.81 -12.67
C ILE A 507 -2.74 29.66 -11.44
N LYS A 508 -3.48 30.75 -11.19
CA LYS A 508 -3.21 31.64 -10.04
C LYS A 508 -3.37 30.92 -8.72
N ARG A 509 -4.46 30.15 -8.55
CA ARG A 509 -4.69 29.31 -7.36
C ARG A 509 -3.53 28.34 -7.13
N THR A 510 -3.07 27.69 -8.19
CA THR A 510 -1.99 26.69 -8.12
C THR A 510 -0.63 27.33 -7.84
N VAL A 511 -0.34 28.51 -8.41
CA VAL A 511 0.87 29.25 -8.06
C VAL A 511 0.82 29.66 -6.59
N ASP A 512 -0.28 30.29 -6.13
CA ASP A 512 -0.40 30.80 -4.77
C ASP A 512 -0.32 29.69 -3.71
N LEU A 513 -0.89 28.51 -3.97
CA LEU A 513 -0.85 27.40 -3.02
C LEU A 513 0.54 26.76 -2.89
N ILE A 514 1.33 26.72 -3.98
CA ILE A 514 2.71 26.16 -3.95
C ILE A 514 3.59 27.00 -3.02
N HIS A 515 3.34 28.31 -2.95
CA HIS A 515 4.02 29.25 -2.07
C HIS A 515 3.38 29.35 -0.68
N GLY A 516 2.43 28.46 -0.33
CA GLY A 516 1.77 28.45 0.98
C GLY A 516 0.94 29.72 1.25
N ASN A 517 0.38 30.32 0.20
CA ASN A 517 -0.33 31.59 0.27
C ASN A 517 -1.69 31.54 -0.46
N ALA A 518 -2.45 30.47 -0.27
CA ALA A 518 -3.78 30.33 -0.86
C ALA A 518 -4.86 29.97 0.17
N ASP A 519 -6.06 30.51 -0.06
CA ASP A 519 -7.30 30.11 0.61
C ASP A 519 -8.33 29.88 -0.50
N ILE A 520 -8.61 28.61 -0.79
CA ILE A 520 -9.43 28.19 -1.93
C ILE A 520 -10.82 27.81 -1.41
N PRO A 521 -11.89 28.48 -1.87
CA PRO A 521 -13.25 28.17 -1.43
C PRO A 521 -13.73 26.84 -2.00
N ASP A 522 -14.60 26.16 -1.25
CA ASP A 522 -15.24 24.91 -1.65
C ASP A 522 -15.95 25.04 -3.00
N ARG A 523 -15.64 24.12 -3.92
CA ARG A 523 -16.31 23.95 -5.22
C ARG A 523 -16.56 22.46 -5.47
N PRO A 524 -17.75 22.06 -5.96
CA PRO A 524 -18.03 20.66 -6.26
C PRO A 524 -17.00 20.06 -7.22
N GLY A 525 -16.39 18.93 -6.85
CA GLY A 525 -15.39 18.26 -7.67
C GLY A 525 -13.96 18.81 -7.56
N HIS A 526 -13.71 19.79 -6.68
CA HIS A 526 -12.39 20.39 -6.49
C HIS A 526 -11.96 20.38 -5.03
N ALA A 527 -10.65 20.25 -4.80
CA ALA A 527 -10.04 20.49 -3.51
C ALA A 527 -10.22 21.94 -3.05
N SER A 528 -10.25 22.14 -1.74
CA SER A 528 -10.48 23.44 -1.09
C SER A 528 -9.81 23.49 0.28
N GLY A 529 -9.73 24.69 0.86
CA GLY A 529 -9.13 24.92 2.18
C GLY A 529 -7.96 25.91 2.16
N SER A 530 -7.25 25.97 3.30
CA SER A 530 -6.14 26.90 3.50
C SER A 530 -4.79 26.21 3.28
N TYR A 531 -4.03 26.71 2.32
CA TYR A 531 -2.71 26.22 1.93
C TYR A 531 -1.66 27.15 2.51
N THR A 532 -1.00 26.72 3.58
CA THR A 532 -0.09 27.55 4.39
C THR A 532 1.37 27.08 4.36
N HIS A 533 1.66 25.98 3.67
CA HIS A 533 2.98 25.36 3.60
C HIS A 533 3.67 25.69 2.27
N ASP A 534 4.79 26.42 2.34
CA ASP A 534 5.61 26.76 1.18
C ASP A 534 6.45 25.55 0.74
N ILE A 535 6.02 24.90 -0.34
CA ILE A 535 6.74 23.79 -0.98
C ILE A 535 7.58 24.24 -2.18
N SER A 536 7.70 25.54 -2.42
CA SER A 536 8.42 26.10 -3.56
C SER A 536 9.86 25.60 -3.72
N PRO A 537 10.65 25.28 -2.67
CA PRO A 537 12.00 24.71 -2.86
C PRO A 537 12.01 23.30 -3.46
N TYR A 538 10.92 22.56 -3.33
CA TYR A 538 10.79 21.17 -3.80
C TYR A 538 9.92 21.08 -5.06
N PHE A 539 9.33 22.18 -5.51
CA PHE A 539 8.57 22.24 -6.75
C PHE A 539 9.51 22.41 -7.95
N LEU A 540 9.54 21.45 -8.87
CA LEU A 540 10.55 21.37 -9.93
C LEU A 540 10.04 21.78 -11.31
N GLY A 541 8.76 21.63 -11.64
CA GLY A 541 8.30 21.98 -12.98
C GLY A 541 6.80 22.01 -13.16
N TRP A 542 6.36 22.88 -14.07
CA TRP A 542 4.97 22.96 -14.53
C TRP A 542 4.71 22.00 -15.68
N VAL A 543 3.55 21.33 -15.66
CA VAL A 543 3.03 20.51 -16.77
C VAL A 543 1.57 20.87 -17.05
N PHE A 544 1.34 21.96 -17.78
CA PHE A 544 0.00 22.50 -18.02
C PHE A 544 -0.90 21.61 -18.89
N GLY A 545 -2.18 21.51 -18.52
CA GLY A 545 -3.21 20.90 -19.36
C GLY A 545 -3.39 19.39 -19.17
N VAL A 546 -4.11 18.81 -20.13
CA VAL A 546 -4.56 17.41 -20.14
C VAL A 546 -4.14 16.76 -21.45
N GLU A 547 -4.49 15.48 -21.66
CA GLU A 547 -4.42 14.86 -22.98
C GLU A 547 -5.41 15.57 -23.92
N TRP A 548 -4.90 16.30 -24.92
CA TRP A 548 -5.72 17.21 -25.70
C TRP A 548 -6.66 16.46 -26.67
N ASP A 549 -7.97 16.74 -26.60
CA ASP A 549 -8.90 16.20 -27.61
C ASP A 549 -8.58 16.77 -29.02
N PRO A 550 -8.26 15.90 -29.99
CA PRO A 550 -7.86 16.32 -31.33
C PRO A 550 -8.89 17.19 -32.04
N GLU A 551 -10.19 16.94 -31.85
CA GLU A 551 -11.23 17.72 -32.52
C GLU A 551 -11.25 19.17 -32.00
N VAL A 552 -11.02 19.37 -30.71
CA VAL A 552 -10.95 20.71 -30.12
C VAL A 552 -9.70 21.46 -30.59
N VAL A 553 -8.56 20.79 -30.67
CA VAL A 553 -7.31 21.38 -31.20
C VAL A 553 -7.51 21.84 -32.63
N LEU A 554 -8.01 20.95 -33.51
CA LEU A 554 -8.27 21.26 -34.91
C LEU A 554 -9.30 22.39 -35.07
N ALA A 555 -10.41 22.34 -34.33
CA ALA A 555 -11.45 23.36 -34.37
C ALA A 555 -10.92 24.73 -33.94
N THR A 556 -10.07 24.78 -32.90
CA THR A 556 -9.41 26.00 -32.44
C THR A 556 -8.49 26.57 -33.54
N ASN A 557 -7.66 25.71 -34.14
CA ASN A 557 -6.74 26.11 -35.20
C ASN A 557 -7.46 26.70 -36.42
N GLU A 558 -8.56 26.08 -36.84
CA GLU A 558 -9.34 26.59 -37.99
C GLU A 558 -10.12 27.87 -37.65
N LYS A 559 -10.67 27.99 -36.44
CA LYS A 559 -11.43 29.19 -36.02
C LYS A 559 -10.56 30.44 -35.93
N HIS A 560 -9.29 30.28 -35.56
CA HIS A 560 -8.34 31.37 -35.36
C HIS A 560 -7.23 31.39 -36.42
N LYS A 561 -7.51 30.83 -37.60
CA LYS A 561 -6.54 30.72 -38.70
C LYS A 561 -5.91 32.06 -39.06
N GLY A 562 -4.58 32.07 -39.17
CA GLY A 562 -3.80 33.27 -39.45
C GLY A 562 -3.52 34.14 -38.22
N MET A 563 -3.76 33.63 -37.01
CA MET A 563 -3.26 34.22 -35.78
C MET A 563 -1.74 34.44 -35.85
N LYS A 564 -1.27 35.53 -35.23
CA LYS A 564 0.16 35.83 -35.17
C LYS A 564 0.79 35.10 -34.01
N ASP A 565 2.07 34.79 -34.15
CA ASP A 565 2.91 34.28 -33.08
C ASP A 565 2.83 35.16 -31.81
N LEU A 566 2.90 34.49 -30.66
CA LEU A 566 2.98 35.11 -29.34
C LEU A 566 4.31 35.87 -29.19
N LYS A 567 4.25 37.02 -28.52
CA LYS A 567 5.41 37.79 -28.05
C LYS A 567 5.22 38.10 -26.57
N GLY A 568 5.34 37.09 -25.73
CA GLY A 568 5.27 37.19 -24.29
C GLY A 568 6.55 37.76 -23.67
N GLU A 569 6.55 37.87 -22.35
CA GLU A 569 7.69 38.38 -21.59
C GLU A 569 8.77 37.30 -21.42
N TYR A 570 8.35 36.07 -21.14
CA TYR A 570 9.19 34.91 -20.87
C TYR A 570 9.17 33.91 -22.03
N LEU A 571 8.04 33.80 -22.73
CA LEU A 571 7.83 32.88 -23.83
C LEU A 571 7.39 33.60 -25.11
N TYR A 572 7.81 33.07 -26.26
CA TYR A 572 7.33 33.47 -27.58
C TYR A 572 7.18 32.26 -28.48
N THR A 573 6.44 32.40 -29.58
CA THR A 573 6.27 31.31 -30.55
C THR A 573 6.87 31.65 -31.91
N GLU A 574 7.19 30.62 -32.70
CA GLU A 574 7.64 30.77 -34.08
C GLU A 574 6.87 29.81 -35.00
N LYS A 575 6.06 30.37 -35.92
CA LYS A 575 5.22 29.60 -36.85
C LYS A 575 4.23 28.66 -36.15
N ALA A 576 3.76 29.06 -34.97
CA ALA A 576 2.82 28.27 -34.20
C ALA A 576 1.41 28.29 -34.80
N GLN A 577 0.68 27.19 -34.61
CA GLN A 577 -0.76 27.11 -34.79
C GLN A 577 -1.49 27.87 -33.67
N PRO A 578 -2.74 28.32 -33.89
CA PRO A 578 -3.46 29.08 -32.89
C PRO A 578 -3.59 28.39 -31.52
N PHE A 579 -3.75 27.07 -31.48
CA PHE A 579 -3.78 26.32 -30.22
C PHE A 579 -2.44 26.39 -29.46
N GLU A 580 -1.32 26.25 -30.16
CA GLU A 580 0.03 26.39 -29.59
C GLU A 580 0.27 27.83 -29.08
N VAL A 581 -0.24 28.84 -29.78
CA VAL A 581 -0.24 30.24 -29.32
C VAL A 581 -1.05 30.40 -28.03
N TRP A 582 -2.22 29.76 -27.93
CA TRP A 582 -3.05 29.78 -26.74
C TRP A 582 -2.33 29.20 -25.52
N ILE A 583 -1.85 27.94 -25.60
CA ILE A 583 -1.20 27.29 -24.46
C ILE A 583 0.09 28.02 -24.06
N SER A 584 0.85 28.53 -25.03
CA SER A 584 2.03 29.37 -24.76
C SER A 584 1.68 30.66 -24.01
N THR A 585 0.50 31.24 -24.28
CA THR A 585 0.02 32.44 -23.59
C THR A 585 -0.29 32.13 -22.12
N MET A 586 -0.90 30.97 -21.85
CA MET A 586 -1.21 30.52 -20.49
C MET A 586 0.07 30.21 -19.70
N MET A 587 1.04 29.56 -20.33
CA MET A 587 2.36 29.30 -19.75
C MET A 587 3.11 30.60 -19.43
N ASP A 588 3.12 31.59 -20.33
CA ASP A 588 3.75 32.90 -20.10
C ASP A 588 3.10 33.65 -18.94
N GLU A 589 1.77 33.60 -18.82
CA GLU A 589 1.04 34.20 -17.71
C GLU A 589 1.38 33.54 -16.37
N ALA A 590 1.48 32.21 -16.31
CA ALA A 590 1.87 31.50 -15.10
C ALA A 590 3.27 31.92 -14.62
N VAL A 591 4.25 31.95 -15.54
CA VAL A 591 5.62 32.39 -15.24
C VAL A 591 5.63 33.85 -14.81
N SER A 592 4.90 34.73 -15.51
CA SER A 592 4.82 36.16 -15.19
C SER A 592 4.21 36.39 -13.81
N TYR A 593 3.13 35.69 -13.46
CA TYR A 593 2.50 35.80 -12.16
C TYR A 593 3.41 35.29 -11.03
N GLU A 594 4.02 34.11 -11.19
CA GLU A 594 4.93 33.55 -10.18
C GLU A 594 6.18 34.45 -9.99
N THR A 595 6.76 34.92 -11.09
CA THR A 595 7.96 35.77 -11.05
C THR A 595 7.67 37.11 -10.38
N SER A 596 6.59 37.78 -10.76
CA SER A 596 6.26 39.12 -10.24
C SER A 596 5.76 39.10 -8.80
N THR A 597 5.12 38.01 -8.36
CA THR A 597 4.53 37.89 -7.02
C THR A 597 5.50 37.28 -6.01
N TYR A 598 6.23 36.24 -6.41
CA TYR A 598 7.05 35.42 -5.49
C TYR A 598 8.55 35.42 -5.83
N GLN A 599 8.97 36.02 -6.95
CA GLN A 599 10.36 36.06 -7.43
C GLN A 599 10.94 34.66 -7.69
N TRP A 600 10.11 33.79 -8.24
CA TRP A 600 10.41 32.39 -8.50
C TRP A 600 10.10 32.05 -9.96
N GLN A 601 10.90 31.16 -10.53
CA GLN A 601 10.67 30.58 -11.86
C GLN A 601 10.87 29.06 -11.82
N ARG A 602 10.25 28.33 -12.75
CA ARG A 602 10.39 26.87 -12.89
C ARG A 602 10.58 26.46 -14.35
N PRO A 603 11.21 25.31 -14.62
CA PRO A 603 11.05 24.59 -15.87
C PRO A 603 9.57 24.50 -16.25
N VAL A 604 9.26 24.77 -17.53
CA VAL A 604 7.87 24.84 -18.00
C VAL A 604 7.62 23.85 -19.12
N SER A 605 6.50 23.15 -19.04
CA SER A 605 6.00 22.24 -20.06
C SER A 605 4.46 22.23 -20.07
N PHE A 606 3.89 21.52 -21.03
CA PHE A 606 2.47 21.20 -21.07
C PHE A 606 2.31 19.70 -21.35
N THR A 607 1.22 19.12 -20.88
CA THR A 607 0.87 17.72 -21.15
C THR A 607 0.68 17.55 -22.65
N ASN A 608 1.39 16.62 -23.25
CA ASN A 608 1.07 16.09 -24.57
C ASN A 608 0.97 14.56 -24.47
N TRP A 609 0.46 13.93 -25.51
CA TRP A 609 0.29 12.49 -25.59
C TRP A 609 0.42 12.08 -27.05
N VAL A 610 0.60 10.78 -27.29
CA VAL A 610 0.92 10.18 -28.59
C VAL A 610 -0.01 10.63 -29.75
N THR A 611 -1.32 10.76 -29.53
CA THR A 611 -2.30 11.19 -30.55
C THR A 611 -2.17 12.62 -31.07
N THR A 612 -1.61 13.52 -30.27
CA THR A 612 -1.39 14.92 -30.68
C THR A 612 0.08 15.26 -30.72
N ASP A 613 0.93 14.23 -30.93
CA ASP A 613 2.35 14.42 -31.06
C ASP A 613 2.70 15.19 -32.37
N LEU A 614 4.00 15.41 -32.58
CA LEU A 614 4.50 16.23 -33.68
C LEU A 614 4.88 15.42 -34.94
N LEU A 615 4.69 14.10 -34.91
CA LEU A 615 5.02 13.17 -35.97
C LEU A 615 3.79 12.93 -36.86
N ASP A 616 4.00 12.31 -38.02
CA ASP A 616 2.92 11.85 -38.91
C ASP A 616 2.90 10.31 -38.86
N HIS A 617 1.74 9.70 -38.64
CA HIS A 617 1.60 8.25 -38.45
C HIS A 617 0.79 7.57 -39.56
N PRO A 618 1.39 7.25 -40.71
CA PRO A 618 0.65 6.68 -41.84
C PRO A 618 0.02 5.30 -41.55
N TYR A 619 0.45 4.61 -40.51
CA TYR A 619 -0.09 3.31 -40.10
C TYR A 619 -1.19 3.40 -39.04
N GLU A 620 -1.60 4.60 -38.62
CA GLU A 620 -2.71 4.80 -37.70
C GLU A 620 -4.06 4.58 -38.41
N PRO A 621 -4.88 3.58 -38.02
CA PRO A 621 -6.20 3.36 -38.59
C PRO A 621 -7.24 4.42 -38.22
N SER A 622 -7.13 5.05 -37.06
CA SER A 622 -8.09 6.03 -36.58
C SER A 622 -7.71 7.43 -37.06
N GLU A 623 -8.53 8.03 -37.93
CA GLU A 623 -8.32 9.42 -38.37
C GLU A 623 -8.22 10.41 -37.19
N LYS A 624 -8.85 10.09 -36.05
CA LYS A 624 -8.79 10.93 -34.85
C LYS A 624 -7.41 10.89 -34.19
N GLU A 625 -6.74 9.74 -34.19
CA GLU A 625 -5.49 9.53 -33.45
C GLU A 625 -4.25 10.12 -34.16
N ASP A 626 -4.36 10.52 -35.43
CA ASP A 626 -3.30 11.21 -36.20
C ASP A 626 -3.88 12.46 -36.92
N MET A 627 -4.85 13.13 -36.29
CA MET A 627 -5.63 14.20 -36.94
C MET A 627 -4.92 15.57 -36.95
N VAL A 628 -4.19 15.88 -35.88
CA VAL A 628 -3.62 17.21 -35.64
C VAL A 628 -2.49 17.13 -34.61
N SER A 629 -1.40 17.84 -34.90
CA SER A 629 -0.26 17.94 -33.99
C SER A 629 -0.34 19.15 -33.07
N VAL A 630 0.26 19.02 -31.88
CA VAL A 630 0.61 20.12 -30.98
C VAL A 630 2.13 20.05 -30.74
N ASP A 631 2.91 20.86 -31.45
CA ASP A 631 4.38 20.78 -31.45
C ASP A 631 5.01 21.67 -30.37
N PRO A 632 5.62 21.10 -29.30
CA PRO A 632 6.29 21.91 -28.28
C PRO A 632 7.49 22.71 -28.84
N ASN A 633 8.08 22.29 -29.96
CA ASN A 633 9.27 22.93 -30.52
C ASN A 633 9.00 24.31 -31.11
N VAL A 634 7.74 24.70 -31.34
CA VAL A 634 7.42 26.07 -31.80
C VAL A 634 7.47 27.09 -30.67
N ILE A 635 7.49 26.65 -29.41
CA ILE A 635 7.54 27.50 -28.22
C ILE A 635 9.00 27.74 -27.83
N LYS A 636 9.36 28.99 -27.54
CA LYS A 636 10.72 29.44 -27.27
C LYS A 636 10.77 30.32 -26.03
N ALA A 637 11.88 30.22 -25.30
CA ALA A 637 12.17 31.04 -24.13
C ALA A 637 12.89 32.34 -24.53
N THR A 638 12.53 33.45 -23.88
CA THR A 638 13.33 34.69 -23.93
C THR A 638 14.46 34.63 -22.90
N ASP A 639 15.38 35.60 -22.95
CA ASP A 639 16.44 35.75 -21.94
C ASP A 639 15.90 36.06 -20.52
N GLN A 640 14.60 36.31 -20.34
CA GLN A 640 13.98 36.54 -19.04
C GLN A 640 13.57 35.25 -18.32
N LEU A 641 13.49 34.12 -19.04
CA LEU A 641 13.22 32.82 -18.44
C LEU A 641 14.54 32.11 -18.14
N HIS A 642 14.92 32.04 -16.87
CA HIS A 642 16.21 31.47 -16.45
C HIS A 642 16.17 29.94 -16.31
N THR A 643 14.97 29.35 -16.35
CA THR A 643 14.73 27.93 -16.09
C THR A 643 14.57 27.07 -17.33
N GLY A 644 14.06 27.60 -18.44
CA GLY A 644 13.93 26.88 -19.71
C GLY A 644 12.66 26.02 -19.87
N LEU A 645 12.60 25.30 -20.99
CA LEU A 645 11.45 24.51 -21.46
C LEU A 645 11.83 23.03 -21.59
N PHE A 646 10.89 22.13 -21.28
CA PHE A 646 11.01 20.70 -21.58
C PHE A 646 9.72 20.19 -22.22
N ALA A 647 9.80 19.08 -22.94
CA ALA A 647 8.67 18.42 -23.55
C ALA A 647 8.19 17.26 -22.65
N SER A 648 6.88 17.10 -22.51
CA SER A 648 6.25 16.15 -21.59
C SER A 648 5.20 15.33 -22.32
N TYR A 649 5.38 14.01 -22.40
CA TYR A 649 4.46 13.11 -23.09
C TYR A 649 3.99 11.96 -22.20
N HIS A 650 2.70 11.63 -22.26
CA HIS A 650 2.22 10.33 -21.82
C HIS A 650 2.46 9.34 -22.96
N ILE A 651 3.23 8.27 -22.70
CA ILE A 651 3.62 7.31 -23.72
C ILE A 651 3.47 5.89 -23.14
N TYR A 652 2.46 5.20 -23.64
CA TYR A 652 2.16 3.81 -23.32
C TYR A 652 2.59 2.89 -24.48
N PRO A 653 3.02 1.65 -24.23
CA PRO A 653 3.60 0.80 -25.29
C PRO A 653 2.57 0.18 -26.25
N TYR A 654 1.28 0.26 -25.92
CA TYR A 654 0.21 -0.52 -26.57
C TYR A 654 -0.76 0.30 -27.42
N TYR A 655 -0.86 1.62 -27.25
CA TYR A 655 -1.85 2.47 -27.92
C TYR A 655 -1.30 3.90 -28.11
N PRO A 656 -1.59 4.61 -29.22
CA PRO A 656 -2.45 4.26 -30.36
C PRO A 656 -1.96 3.09 -31.23
N ASP A 657 -2.79 2.68 -32.19
CA ASP A 657 -2.59 1.48 -32.99
C ASP A 657 -1.32 1.54 -33.85
N PHE A 658 -0.91 2.72 -34.33
CA PHE A 658 0.30 2.85 -35.12
C PHE A 658 1.55 2.27 -34.44
N LEU A 659 1.64 2.31 -33.10
CA LEU A 659 2.74 1.72 -32.33
C LEU A 659 2.88 0.21 -32.61
N ASN A 660 1.80 -0.45 -33.01
CA ASN A 660 1.75 -1.88 -33.29
C ASN A 660 1.84 -2.23 -34.79
N TYR A 661 1.81 -1.24 -35.69
CA TYR A 661 1.74 -1.50 -37.13
C TYR A 661 2.78 -0.76 -37.95
N GLU A 662 3.35 0.34 -37.44
CA GLU A 662 4.38 1.13 -38.11
C GLU A 662 5.67 0.30 -38.24
N PRO A 663 6.12 -0.01 -39.49
CA PRO A 663 7.30 -0.85 -39.70
C PRO A 663 8.59 -0.29 -39.10
N GLU A 664 8.71 1.03 -38.99
CA GLU A 664 9.90 1.67 -38.41
C GLU A 664 10.00 1.41 -36.91
N TYR A 665 8.86 1.33 -36.21
CA TYR A 665 8.81 1.05 -34.77
C TYR A 665 8.92 -0.45 -34.50
N ILE A 666 8.07 -1.29 -35.11
CA ILE A 666 8.05 -2.75 -34.82
C ILE A 666 9.30 -3.51 -35.30
N ASN A 667 10.14 -2.89 -36.13
CA ASN A 667 11.42 -3.47 -36.56
C ASN A 667 12.63 -2.75 -35.97
N TYR A 668 12.42 -1.75 -35.11
CA TYR A 668 13.49 -1.11 -34.37
C TYR A 668 14.14 -2.13 -33.43
N LEU A 669 15.48 -2.15 -33.40
CA LEU A 669 16.24 -2.98 -32.47
C LEU A 669 16.74 -2.11 -31.34
N ASP A 670 16.33 -2.42 -30.12
CA ASP A 670 16.73 -1.69 -28.93
C ASP A 670 18.18 -1.98 -28.51
N HIS A 671 18.59 -1.39 -27.40
CA HIS A 671 19.92 -1.57 -26.81
C HIS A 671 20.22 -3.03 -26.39
N ARG A 672 19.20 -3.91 -26.29
CA ARG A 672 19.32 -5.35 -26.01
C ARG A 672 19.40 -6.18 -27.30
N GLY A 673 19.21 -5.57 -28.47
CA GLY A 673 19.19 -6.24 -29.77
C GLY A 673 17.87 -6.95 -30.08
N GLU A 674 16.81 -6.61 -29.35
CA GLU A 674 15.47 -7.16 -29.50
C GLU A 674 14.58 -6.17 -30.26
N LYS A 675 13.53 -6.69 -30.91
CA LYS A 675 12.51 -5.81 -31.49
C LYS A 675 11.76 -5.11 -30.36
N ASN A 676 11.54 -3.81 -30.53
CA ASN A 676 10.91 -3.00 -29.50
C ASN A 676 10.26 -1.77 -30.12
N ASN A 677 8.93 -1.82 -30.27
CA ASN A 677 8.16 -0.74 -30.84
C ASN A 677 8.19 0.53 -29.98
N TYR A 678 8.17 0.37 -28.65
CA TYR A 678 8.25 1.48 -27.70
C TYR A 678 9.56 2.25 -27.84
N ALA A 679 10.71 1.56 -27.80
CA ALA A 679 12.02 2.18 -28.00
C ALA A 679 12.16 2.84 -29.39
N GLY A 680 11.57 2.22 -30.43
CA GLY A 680 11.54 2.80 -31.77
C GLY A 680 10.81 4.15 -31.83
N TYR A 681 9.66 4.26 -31.18
CA TYR A 681 8.91 5.51 -31.07
C TYR A 681 9.68 6.56 -30.24
N LEU A 682 10.22 6.18 -29.07
CA LEU A 682 11.02 7.09 -28.24
C LEU A 682 12.23 7.66 -29.00
N ASN A 683 12.90 6.81 -29.79
CA ASN A 683 14.03 7.21 -30.63
C ASN A 683 13.62 8.26 -31.68
N ASP A 684 12.43 8.13 -32.25
CA ASP A 684 11.91 9.06 -33.26
C ASP A 684 11.52 10.40 -32.64
N MET A 685 10.82 10.35 -31.50
CA MET A 685 10.52 11.53 -30.69
C MET A 685 11.79 12.28 -30.29
N LYS A 686 12.83 11.59 -29.82
CA LYS A 686 14.10 12.20 -29.45
C LYS A 686 14.79 12.91 -30.61
N LYS A 687 14.71 12.38 -31.83
CA LYS A 687 15.29 13.02 -33.03
C LYS A 687 14.59 14.31 -33.41
N HIS A 688 13.29 14.41 -33.14
CA HIS A 688 12.47 15.55 -33.56
C HIS A 688 12.29 16.61 -32.46
N HIS A 689 12.72 16.35 -31.23
CA HIS A 689 12.75 17.36 -30.16
C HIS A 689 14.06 18.13 -30.05
N THR A 690 13.93 19.42 -29.73
CA THR A 690 15.05 20.35 -29.51
C THR A 690 15.31 20.67 -28.04
N MET A 691 14.57 20.01 -27.15
CA MET A 691 14.59 20.21 -25.69
C MET A 691 14.57 18.86 -24.97
N PRO A 692 14.85 18.81 -23.65
CA PRO A 692 14.69 17.60 -22.86
C PRO A 692 13.28 17.00 -23.01
N LEU A 693 13.21 15.69 -23.18
CA LEU A 693 11.97 14.95 -23.34
C LEU A 693 11.74 14.09 -22.09
N VAL A 694 10.66 14.37 -21.37
CA VAL A 694 10.23 13.63 -20.20
C VAL A 694 9.05 12.75 -20.60
N VAL A 695 9.14 11.45 -20.31
CA VAL A 695 7.97 10.56 -20.38
C VAL A 695 7.19 10.74 -19.08
N ALA A 696 6.21 11.64 -19.10
CA ALA A 696 5.46 11.99 -17.90
C ALA A 696 4.50 10.90 -17.43
N GLU A 697 4.16 9.95 -18.31
CA GLU A 697 3.48 8.71 -17.94
C GLU A 697 3.98 7.55 -18.79
N PHE A 698 4.28 6.43 -18.13
CA PHE A 698 4.49 5.13 -18.75
C PHE A 698 4.03 4.04 -17.79
N GLY A 699 3.71 2.86 -18.31
CA GLY A 699 3.48 1.66 -17.52
C GLY A 699 2.45 0.72 -18.14
N VAL A 700 2.25 -0.43 -17.52
CA VAL A 700 1.17 -1.37 -17.84
C VAL A 700 0.40 -1.74 -16.57
N PRO A 701 -0.87 -2.17 -16.66
CA PRO A 701 -1.63 -2.57 -15.48
C PRO A 701 -1.35 -4.04 -15.12
N GLY A 702 -1.18 -4.31 -13.82
CA GLY A 702 -1.13 -5.67 -13.25
C GLY A 702 -2.54 -6.25 -13.07
N SER A 703 -3.26 -6.43 -14.18
CA SER A 703 -4.70 -6.72 -14.18
C SER A 703 -5.08 -8.04 -14.80
N ARG A 704 -6.22 -8.61 -14.37
CA ARG A 704 -6.85 -9.77 -15.04
C ARG A 704 -7.48 -9.40 -16.38
N GLY A 705 -8.12 -8.24 -16.45
CA GLY A 705 -8.70 -7.68 -17.67
C GLY A 705 -7.65 -7.30 -18.72
N LEU A 706 -7.94 -7.51 -20.01
CA LEU A 706 -7.14 -7.05 -21.15
C LEU A 706 -7.96 -6.06 -21.98
N THR A 707 -7.36 -4.93 -22.32
CA THR A 707 -8.03 -3.89 -23.13
C THR A 707 -7.43 -3.77 -24.53
N HIS A 708 -6.12 -3.89 -24.66
CA HIS A 708 -5.43 -3.74 -25.93
C HIS A 708 -4.17 -4.60 -25.97
N ARG A 709 -3.83 -5.14 -27.16
CA ARG A 709 -2.58 -5.90 -27.34
C ARG A 709 -1.44 -5.02 -27.82
N ASN A 710 -0.23 -5.44 -27.45
CA ASN A 710 1.01 -4.99 -28.02
C ASN A 710 1.67 -6.14 -28.82
N VAL A 711 2.40 -5.80 -29.88
CA VAL A 711 3.04 -6.79 -30.77
C VAL A 711 4.08 -7.70 -30.10
N ASP A 712 4.67 -7.25 -29.00
CA ASP A 712 5.72 -7.93 -28.24
C ASP A 712 5.27 -8.31 -26.81
N GLY A 713 3.96 -8.25 -26.53
CA GLY A 713 3.37 -8.67 -25.25
C GLY A 713 3.37 -7.60 -24.15
N LEU A 714 3.68 -6.34 -24.46
CA LEU A 714 3.53 -5.19 -23.54
C LEU A 714 2.06 -4.72 -23.49
N ASP A 715 1.14 -5.66 -23.27
CA ASP A 715 -0.30 -5.49 -23.42
C ASP A 715 -0.89 -4.50 -22.37
N GLN A 716 -2.03 -3.89 -22.68
CA GLN A 716 -2.82 -3.10 -21.73
C GLN A 716 -3.64 -4.04 -20.83
N GLY A 717 -2.95 -4.74 -19.93
CA GLY A 717 -3.52 -5.68 -18.97
C GLY A 717 -3.25 -7.14 -19.30
N HIS A 718 -3.86 -8.04 -18.51
CA HIS A 718 -3.55 -9.47 -18.47
C HIS A 718 -2.11 -9.78 -18.07
N HIS A 719 -1.61 -9.05 -17.08
CA HIS A 719 -0.30 -9.22 -16.45
C HIS A 719 -0.45 -9.49 -14.96
N SER A 720 0.35 -10.40 -14.44
CA SER A 720 0.56 -10.51 -13.00
C SER A 720 1.24 -9.25 -12.43
N GLU A 721 1.21 -9.05 -11.12
CA GLU A 721 1.91 -7.93 -10.46
C GLU A 721 3.43 -7.96 -10.73
N LYS A 722 3.99 -9.17 -10.84
CA LYS A 722 5.38 -9.38 -11.20
C LYS A 722 5.67 -9.01 -12.66
N GLU A 723 4.83 -9.46 -13.59
CA GLU A 723 4.96 -9.09 -15.01
C GLU A 723 4.80 -7.59 -15.24
N GLN A 724 3.87 -6.93 -14.53
CA GLN A 724 3.77 -5.47 -14.50
C GLN A 724 5.12 -4.84 -14.14
N GLY A 725 5.74 -5.25 -13.02
CA GLY A 725 7.02 -4.69 -12.58
C GLY A 725 8.16 -4.92 -13.57
N GLU A 726 8.22 -6.12 -14.17
CA GLU A 726 9.24 -6.47 -15.17
C GLU A 726 9.08 -5.66 -16.47
N ILE A 727 7.83 -5.43 -16.91
CA ILE A 727 7.53 -4.59 -18.07
C ILE A 727 7.84 -3.13 -17.75
N ASP A 728 7.38 -2.60 -16.62
CA ASP A 728 7.62 -1.20 -16.24
C ASP A 728 9.12 -0.91 -16.07
N ARG A 729 9.89 -1.85 -15.53
CA ARG A 729 11.35 -1.77 -15.52
C ARG A 729 11.91 -1.69 -16.94
N ARG A 730 11.46 -2.56 -17.85
CA ARG A 730 11.91 -2.57 -19.25
C ARG A 730 11.63 -1.23 -19.94
N LEU A 731 10.43 -0.70 -19.78
CA LEU A 731 10.03 0.60 -20.33
C LEU A 731 10.90 1.73 -19.78
N PHE A 732 11.15 1.73 -18.46
CA PHE A 732 12.05 2.72 -17.85
C PHE A 732 13.48 2.61 -18.39
N GLU A 733 14.03 1.41 -18.53
CA GLU A 733 15.35 1.20 -19.16
C GLU A 733 15.40 1.73 -20.59
N ASP A 734 14.35 1.53 -21.38
CA ASP A 734 14.26 2.07 -22.76
C ASP A 734 14.27 3.60 -22.78
N ILE A 735 13.54 4.24 -21.87
CA ILE A 735 13.56 5.71 -21.71
C ILE A 735 14.99 6.21 -21.45
N ILE A 736 15.74 5.53 -20.58
CA ILE A 736 17.10 5.93 -20.22
C ILE A 736 18.08 5.68 -21.38
N GLU A 737 17.98 4.55 -22.08
CA GLU A 737 18.91 4.19 -23.16
C GLU A 737 18.65 4.98 -24.46
N GLU A 738 17.42 5.41 -24.70
CA GLU A 738 17.09 6.34 -25.79
C GLU A 738 17.46 7.82 -25.47
N ASN A 739 18.10 8.06 -24.31
CA ASN A 739 18.61 9.37 -23.86
C ASN A 739 17.51 10.44 -23.70
N LEU A 740 16.38 10.03 -23.15
CA LEU A 740 15.36 10.94 -22.63
C LEU A 740 15.73 11.39 -21.21
N ALA A 741 15.02 12.41 -20.71
CA ALA A 741 15.29 13.03 -19.41
C ALA A 741 14.89 12.16 -18.21
N GLY A 742 14.11 11.09 -18.45
CA GLY A 742 13.58 10.18 -17.46
C GLY A 742 12.08 9.96 -17.64
N GLY A 743 11.51 9.18 -16.73
CA GLY A 743 10.12 8.73 -16.81
C GLY A 743 9.41 8.81 -15.46
N MET A 744 8.08 8.90 -15.49
CA MET A 744 7.24 8.77 -14.30
C MET A 744 6.24 7.63 -14.48
N VAL A 745 6.32 6.61 -13.63
CA VAL A 745 5.43 5.44 -13.73
C VAL A 745 4.00 5.85 -13.40
N PHE A 746 3.04 5.38 -14.17
CA PHE A 746 1.62 5.50 -13.91
C PHE A 746 1.13 4.18 -13.31
N THR A 747 0.87 4.09 -11.99
CA THR A 747 0.80 5.19 -11.00
C THR A 747 1.13 4.68 -9.58
N TRP A 748 1.11 5.54 -8.56
CA TRP A 748 1.36 5.14 -7.17
C TRP A 748 0.34 4.10 -6.68
N GLN A 749 -0.95 4.44 -6.65
CA GLN A 749 -2.01 3.61 -6.09
C GLN A 749 -3.06 3.15 -7.11
N ASP A 750 -3.65 1.97 -6.89
CA ASP A 750 -4.82 1.50 -7.61
C ASP A 750 -6.02 2.44 -7.38
N GLU A 751 -6.87 2.65 -8.39
CA GLU A 751 -7.99 3.59 -8.31
C GLU A 751 -9.30 2.92 -8.75
N TRP A 752 -10.10 2.46 -7.79
CA TRP A 752 -11.31 1.65 -8.05
C TRP A 752 -12.40 2.39 -8.84
N PHE A 753 -12.41 3.73 -8.84
CA PHE A 753 -13.40 4.50 -9.60
C PHE A 753 -13.14 4.47 -11.11
N LYS A 754 -11.92 4.10 -11.55
CA LYS A 754 -11.54 4.13 -12.96
C LYS A 754 -12.34 3.12 -13.78
N ARG A 755 -12.42 3.43 -15.08
CA ARG A 755 -13.20 2.69 -16.09
C ARG A 755 -12.39 2.55 -17.36
N THR A 756 -12.67 1.50 -18.14
CA THR A 756 -12.15 1.32 -19.49
C THR A 756 -13.29 1.13 -20.49
N TRP A 757 -13.06 1.47 -21.75
CA TRP A 757 -14.11 1.51 -22.78
C TRP A 757 -14.76 0.14 -23.05
N ASN A 758 -14.05 -0.97 -22.84
CA ASN A 758 -14.55 -2.31 -23.11
C ASN A 758 -15.28 -2.95 -21.91
N THR A 759 -15.31 -2.30 -20.74
CA THR A 759 -16.03 -2.76 -19.54
C THR A 759 -17.00 -1.74 -18.93
N MET A 760 -16.88 -0.45 -19.27
CA MET A 760 -17.62 0.64 -18.61
C MET A 760 -19.15 0.60 -18.76
N ASP A 761 -19.67 -0.13 -19.76
CA ASP A 761 -21.11 -0.32 -19.97
C ASP A 761 -21.67 -1.50 -19.14
N TYR A 762 -20.78 -2.24 -18.46
CA TYR A 762 -21.10 -3.46 -17.72
C TYR A 762 -21.11 -3.27 -16.19
N ASP A 763 -20.88 -2.05 -15.70
CA ASP A 763 -20.95 -1.67 -14.29
C ASP A 763 -21.94 -0.52 -14.04
N ASP A 764 -22.12 -0.12 -12.78
CA ASP A 764 -22.85 1.09 -12.42
C ASP A 764 -21.86 2.27 -12.25
N PRO A 765 -21.93 3.32 -13.10
CA PRO A 765 -20.97 4.42 -13.08
C PRO A 765 -20.98 5.22 -11.79
N ASP A 766 -22.11 5.24 -11.06
CA ASP A 766 -22.25 5.99 -9.81
C ASP A 766 -21.74 5.18 -8.60
N ARG A 767 -21.30 3.93 -8.81
CA ARG A 767 -20.91 3.00 -7.74
C ARG A 767 -19.50 2.40 -7.87
N ARG A 768 -18.72 2.80 -8.88
CA ARG A 768 -17.38 2.26 -9.13
C ARG A 768 -16.41 2.33 -7.93
N PRO A 769 -16.37 3.40 -7.11
CA PRO A 769 -15.44 3.45 -5.98
C PRO A 769 -15.72 2.41 -4.87
N PHE A 770 -16.93 1.86 -4.80
CA PHE A 770 -17.36 1.03 -3.66
C PHE A 770 -17.03 -0.44 -3.82
N TRP A 771 -16.42 -0.86 -4.92
CA TRP A 771 -15.99 -2.23 -5.16
C TRP A 771 -14.87 -2.27 -6.19
N SER A 772 -14.08 -3.34 -6.19
CA SER A 772 -12.95 -3.46 -7.11
C SER A 772 -13.30 -4.36 -8.28
N ASN A 773 -13.35 -3.82 -9.49
CA ASN A 773 -13.65 -4.60 -10.68
C ASN A 773 -12.37 -5.16 -11.31
N ALA A 774 -12.05 -6.41 -10.97
CA ALA A 774 -10.84 -7.07 -11.50
C ALA A 774 -10.80 -7.26 -13.03
N GLN A 775 -11.92 -7.06 -13.73
CA GLN A 775 -11.95 -7.07 -15.20
C GLN A 775 -11.60 -5.71 -15.83
N THR A 776 -11.61 -4.63 -15.05
CA THR A 776 -11.29 -3.28 -15.52
C THR A 776 -9.82 -2.98 -15.25
N ASN A 777 -8.98 -3.11 -16.29
CA ASN A 777 -7.53 -2.91 -16.20
C ASN A 777 -7.14 -1.53 -15.63
N GLU A 778 -7.90 -0.48 -15.96
CA GLU A 778 -7.63 0.91 -15.52
C GLU A 778 -7.66 1.09 -14.01
N GLN A 779 -8.29 0.19 -13.26
CA GLN A 779 -8.29 0.24 -11.79
C GLN A 779 -6.99 -0.28 -11.18
N GLN A 780 -6.12 -0.94 -11.95
CA GLN A 780 -5.05 -1.82 -11.46
C GLN A 780 -3.64 -1.41 -11.93
N PHE A 781 -3.43 -0.13 -12.24
CA PHE A 781 -2.12 0.44 -12.62
C PHE A 781 -1.20 0.75 -11.44
N GLY A 782 -1.73 0.83 -10.21
CA GLY A 782 -0.93 1.20 -9.05
C GLY A 782 0.19 0.20 -8.77
N VAL A 783 1.31 0.68 -8.24
CA VAL A 783 2.33 -0.17 -7.58
C VAL A 783 1.96 -0.48 -6.12
N LEU A 784 0.99 0.27 -5.58
CA LEU A 784 0.27 0.01 -4.33
C LEU A 784 -1.16 -0.42 -4.66
N SER A 785 -1.58 -1.58 -4.14
CA SER A 785 -2.96 -2.05 -4.23
C SER A 785 -3.76 -1.71 -2.98
N PHE A 786 -5.07 -1.64 -3.17
CA PHE A 786 -6.05 -1.75 -2.10
C PHE A 786 -6.70 -3.13 -2.20
N ASP A 787 -6.37 -4.02 -1.26
CA ASP A 787 -6.95 -5.36 -1.20
C ASP A 787 -8.20 -5.36 -0.31
N PRO A 788 -9.24 -6.16 -0.63
CA PRO A 788 -10.48 -6.23 0.14
C PRO A 788 -10.27 -6.63 1.60
N GLY A 789 -11.19 -6.23 2.48
CA GLY A 789 -11.12 -6.52 3.92
C GLY A 789 -10.29 -5.50 4.71
N LYS A 790 -10.59 -5.36 6.01
CA LYS A 790 -9.99 -4.33 6.87
C LYS A 790 -8.50 -4.57 7.16
N ASN A 791 -8.08 -5.83 7.12
CA ASN A 791 -6.74 -6.28 7.49
C ASN A 791 -6.36 -7.48 6.60
N ARG A 792 -5.05 -7.77 6.48
CA ARG A 792 -4.54 -8.92 5.70
C ARG A 792 -5.12 -10.27 6.13
N THR A 793 -5.41 -10.46 7.42
CA THR A 793 -6.00 -11.70 7.95
C THR A 793 -7.50 -11.84 7.64
N ASP A 794 -8.12 -10.83 7.03
CA ASP A 794 -9.51 -10.90 6.55
C ASP A 794 -9.62 -11.33 5.09
N VAL A 795 -8.53 -11.38 4.34
CA VAL A 795 -8.52 -11.84 2.95
C VAL A 795 -8.64 -13.36 2.91
N LEU A 796 -9.53 -13.87 2.05
CA LEU A 796 -9.51 -15.27 1.64
C LEU A 796 -8.55 -15.40 0.46
N HIS A 797 -7.49 -16.17 0.59
CA HIS A 797 -6.60 -16.44 -0.54
C HIS A 797 -6.98 -17.75 -1.21
N VAL A 798 -6.91 -17.77 -2.53
CA VAL A 798 -7.01 -19.01 -3.30
C VAL A 798 -5.61 -19.61 -3.36
N ASP A 799 -5.27 -20.47 -2.41
CA ASP A 799 -3.91 -20.97 -2.18
C ASP A 799 -3.81 -22.47 -1.81
N GLY A 800 -4.95 -23.16 -1.82
CA GLY A 800 -5.08 -24.59 -1.57
C GLY A 800 -5.14 -24.94 -0.08
N ARG A 801 -5.35 -23.96 0.81
CA ARG A 801 -5.37 -24.13 2.27
C ARG A 801 -6.80 -24.02 2.82
N ARG A 802 -7.05 -24.58 4.02
CA ARG A 802 -8.39 -24.55 4.67
C ARG A 802 -8.44 -23.59 5.86
N GLU A 803 -7.27 -23.10 6.26
CA GLU A 803 -7.01 -22.41 7.51
C GLU A 803 -7.78 -21.09 7.60
N ASP A 804 -7.81 -20.27 6.54
CA ASP A 804 -8.53 -19.00 6.48
C ASP A 804 -10.06 -19.20 6.51
N TRP A 805 -10.60 -20.19 5.78
CA TRP A 805 -12.02 -20.55 5.84
C TRP A 805 -12.45 -20.94 7.26
N ALA A 806 -11.65 -21.78 7.90
CA ALA A 806 -11.91 -22.23 9.27
C ALA A 806 -11.74 -21.07 10.27
N PHE A 807 -10.72 -20.23 10.09
CA PHE A 807 -10.45 -19.07 10.92
C PHE A 807 -11.58 -18.03 10.84
N LYS A 808 -12.16 -17.82 9.66
CA LYS A 808 -13.31 -16.95 9.44
C LYS A 808 -14.66 -17.58 9.82
N GLY A 809 -14.68 -18.85 10.25
CA GLY A 809 -15.89 -19.55 10.66
C GLY A 809 -16.89 -19.73 9.51
N ILE A 810 -16.40 -19.96 8.29
CA ILE A 810 -17.27 -20.13 7.12
C ILE A 810 -17.83 -21.55 7.16
N GLU A 811 -19.14 -21.66 7.38
CA GLU A 811 -19.86 -22.93 7.41
C GLU A 811 -20.07 -23.50 6.01
N PRO A 812 -20.13 -24.84 5.85
CA PRO A 812 -20.41 -25.45 4.56
C PRO A 812 -21.82 -25.07 4.09
N ALA A 813 -21.91 -24.64 2.83
CA ALA A 813 -23.15 -24.50 2.08
C ALA A 813 -23.90 -25.84 1.99
N PHE A 814 -23.17 -26.94 1.82
CA PHE A 814 -23.62 -28.30 2.08
C PHE A 814 -22.44 -29.19 2.45
N GLU A 815 -22.73 -30.32 3.08
CA GLU A 815 -21.77 -31.39 3.39
C GLU A 815 -22.45 -32.75 3.25
N ASP A 816 -21.86 -33.65 2.45
CA ASP A 816 -22.30 -35.04 2.25
C ASP A 816 -21.09 -35.97 2.05
N GLY A 817 -20.67 -36.61 3.15
CA GLY A 817 -19.57 -37.55 3.14
C GLY A 817 -18.23 -36.86 2.90
N LYS A 818 -17.66 -37.01 1.70
CA LYS A 818 -16.41 -36.35 1.28
C LYS A 818 -16.65 -35.10 0.45
N HIS A 819 -17.89 -34.80 0.10
CA HIS A 819 -18.23 -33.66 -0.71
C HIS A 819 -18.74 -32.53 0.19
N ALA A 820 -18.12 -31.37 0.10
CA ALA A 820 -18.60 -30.16 0.77
C ALA A 820 -18.40 -28.96 -0.14
N LEU A 821 -19.28 -27.98 -0.01
CA LEU A 821 -19.18 -26.71 -0.72
C LEU A 821 -19.17 -25.59 0.30
N TYR A 822 -18.32 -24.61 0.13
CA TYR A 822 -18.30 -23.38 0.90
C TYR A 822 -18.35 -22.20 -0.05
N VAL A 823 -19.02 -21.13 0.36
CA VAL A 823 -19.18 -19.93 -0.47
C VAL A 823 -19.02 -18.70 0.40
N SER A 824 -18.24 -17.74 -0.06
CA SER A 824 -18.03 -16.44 0.57
C SER A 824 -17.82 -15.37 -0.51
N SER A 825 -17.67 -14.11 -0.12
CA SER A 825 -17.40 -13.01 -1.04
C SER A 825 -16.80 -11.82 -0.32
N ASP A 826 -16.17 -10.94 -1.08
CA ASP A 826 -15.68 -9.63 -0.65
C ASP A 826 -15.99 -8.55 -1.70
N GLU A 827 -15.37 -7.37 -1.55
CA GLU A 827 -15.53 -6.22 -2.43
C GLU A 827 -15.01 -6.45 -3.87
N ARG A 828 -14.34 -7.58 -4.18
CA ARG A 828 -13.75 -7.87 -5.49
C ARG A 828 -14.22 -9.21 -6.09
N TYR A 829 -14.45 -10.23 -5.26
CA TYR A 829 -14.68 -11.61 -5.72
C TYR A 829 -15.81 -12.33 -4.97
N VAL A 830 -16.38 -13.32 -5.65
CA VAL A 830 -17.07 -14.47 -5.02
C VAL A 830 -16.05 -15.61 -4.87
N TYR A 831 -15.97 -16.21 -3.69
CA TYR A 831 -15.12 -17.36 -3.39
C TYR A 831 -15.95 -18.62 -3.26
N VAL A 832 -15.45 -19.73 -3.82
CA VAL A 832 -16.04 -21.06 -3.70
C VAL A 832 -14.95 -22.05 -3.31
N ARG A 833 -15.20 -22.86 -2.28
CA ARG A 833 -14.39 -24.04 -1.95
C ARG A 833 -15.18 -25.29 -2.23
N VAL A 834 -14.59 -26.26 -2.92
CA VAL A 834 -15.16 -27.58 -3.18
C VAL A 834 -14.24 -28.62 -2.55
N ASP A 835 -14.72 -29.29 -1.51
CA ASP A 835 -14.06 -30.49 -0.98
C ASP A 835 -14.63 -31.71 -1.73
N THR A 836 -13.76 -32.62 -2.14
CA THR A 836 -14.13 -33.87 -2.85
C THR A 836 -13.15 -34.99 -2.47
N ASP A 837 -13.32 -36.19 -3.03
CA ASP A 837 -12.42 -37.32 -2.76
C ASP A 837 -11.16 -37.36 -3.64
N SER A 838 -11.22 -36.81 -4.85
CA SER A 838 -10.10 -36.59 -5.77
C SER A 838 -10.48 -35.51 -6.79
N VAL A 839 -9.69 -34.44 -6.88
CA VAL A 839 -9.86 -33.38 -7.89
C VAL A 839 -9.38 -33.89 -9.26
N LYS A 840 -8.19 -34.52 -9.32
CA LYS A 840 -7.51 -34.87 -10.58
C LYS A 840 -8.29 -35.81 -11.50
N ASP A 841 -9.07 -36.70 -10.92
CA ASP A 841 -9.72 -37.80 -11.65
C ASP A 841 -11.15 -37.47 -12.11
N LYS A 842 -11.62 -36.24 -11.89
CA LYS A 842 -13.02 -35.85 -12.08
C LYS A 842 -13.16 -34.58 -12.93
N ASP A 843 -14.25 -34.54 -13.70
CA ASP A 843 -14.80 -33.31 -14.21
C ASP A 843 -15.79 -32.76 -13.18
N SER A 844 -15.60 -31.49 -12.79
CA SER A 844 -16.45 -30.80 -11.81
C SER A 844 -17.11 -29.58 -12.46
N TYR A 845 -18.41 -29.44 -12.23
CA TYR A 845 -19.27 -28.40 -12.81
C TYR A 845 -19.97 -27.64 -11.69
N LEU A 846 -19.59 -26.38 -11.50
CA LEU A 846 -20.34 -25.44 -10.67
C LEU A 846 -21.35 -24.70 -11.54
N LEU A 847 -22.61 -24.76 -11.15
CA LEU A 847 -23.74 -24.19 -11.87
C LEU A 847 -24.22 -22.96 -11.12
N PHE A 848 -24.29 -21.81 -11.78
CA PHE A 848 -24.74 -20.55 -11.19
C PHE A 848 -26.03 -20.07 -11.86
N ASP A 849 -27.07 -19.85 -11.07
CA ASP A 849 -28.30 -19.14 -11.43
C ASP A 849 -28.27 -17.79 -10.71
N THR A 850 -28.11 -16.72 -11.49
CA THR A 850 -27.86 -15.36 -11.01
C THR A 850 -29.08 -14.45 -11.17
N ILE A 851 -29.92 -14.70 -12.17
CA ILE A 851 -31.08 -13.86 -12.49
C ILE A 851 -32.32 -14.73 -12.81
N PRO A 852 -33.50 -14.40 -12.24
CA PRO A 852 -34.70 -15.19 -12.45
C PRO A 852 -35.25 -15.11 -13.89
N ASP A 853 -36.11 -16.08 -14.23
CA ASP A 853 -36.90 -16.16 -15.47
C ASP A 853 -36.09 -16.35 -16.77
N GLN A 854 -34.81 -16.75 -16.69
CA GLN A 854 -33.95 -17.13 -17.82
C GLN A 854 -32.97 -18.25 -17.43
N GLY A 855 -31.88 -18.43 -18.16
CA GLY A 855 -30.92 -19.51 -17.96
C GLY A 855 -31.27 -20.80 -18.71
N GLN A 856 -30.32 -21.72 -18.71
CA GLN A 856 -30.36 -22.97 -19.46
C GLN A 856 -30.84 -24.15 -18.61
N SER A 857 -31.39 -25.18 -19.28
CA SER A 857 -31.83 -26.45 -18.68
C SER A 857 -30.84 -27.61 -18.84
N THR A 858 -29.72 -27.36 -19.53
CA THR A 858 -28.71 -28.37 -19.88
C THR A 858 -27.34 -27.97 -19.37
N ILE A 859 -26.49 -28.94 -19.05
CA ILE A 859 -25.09 -28.70 -18.66
C ILE A 859 -24.18 -29.05 -19.85
N PRO A 860 -23.24 -28.18 -20.26
CA PRO A 860 -22.33 -28.45 -21.38
C PRO A 860 -21.55 -29.76 -21.21
N GLY A 861 -21.68 -30.67 -22.18
CA GLY A 861 -20.98 -31.97 -22.16
C GLY A 861 -21.59 -33.04 -21.25
N VAL A 862 -22.72 -32.77 -20.59
CA VAL A 862 -23.41 -33.72 -19.70
C VAL A 862 -24.84 -33.96 -20.21
N ASP A 863 -25.02 -34.96 -21.06
CA ASP A 863 -26.29 -35.20 -21.77
C ASP A 863 -27.40 -35.75 -20.86
N ASP A 864 -27.03 -36.57 -19.88
CA ASP A 864 -27.94 -37.35 -19.02
C ASP A 864 -28.48 -36.58 -17.80
N VAL A 865 -28.00 -35.35 -17.58
CA VAL A 865 -28.42 -34.48 -16.48
C VAL A 865 -29.12 -33.24 -17.01
N LYS A 866 -30.28 -32.92 -16.42
CA LYS A 866 -31.06 -31.71 -16.71
C LYS A 866 -31.32 -30.91 -15.45
N THR A 867 -31.49 -29.61 -15.60
CA THR A 867 -31.88 -28.65 -14.55
C THR A 867 -32.72 -27.54 -15.18
N LYS A 868 -32.80 -26.35 -14.58
CA LYS A 868 -33.29 -25.10 -15.18
C LYS A 868 -32.59 -23.90 -14.54
N GLY A 869 -32.57 -22.76 -15.23
CA GLY A 869 -32.17 -21.50 -14.63
C GLY A 869 -30.67 -21.21 -14.65
N VAL A 870 -29.85 -22.08 -15.21
CA VAL A 870 -28.39 -21.94 -15.12
C VAL A 870 -27.89 -20.89 -16.11
N ASP A 871 -27.48 -19.74 -15.59
CA ASP A 871 -26.88 -18.65 -16.37
C ASP A 871 -25.40 -18.89 -16.64
N PHE A 872 -24.66 -19.49 -15.69
CA PHE A 872 -23.23 -19.75 -15.85
C PHE A 872 -22.83 -21.16 -15.43
N VAL A 873 -21.80 -21.71 -16.09
CA VAL A 873 -21.19 -22.99 -15.73
C VAL A 873 -19.68 -22.84 -15.67
N LEU A 874 -19.10 -23.06 -14.49
CA LEU A 874 -17.66 -23.26 -14.36
C LEU A 874 -17.37 -24.76 -14.49
N HIS A 875 -16.72 -25.13 -15.58
CA HIS A 875 -16.30 -26.50 -15.85
C HIS A 875 -14.81 -26.63 -15.61
N MET A 876 -14.45 -27.50 -14.66
CA MET A 876 -13.08 -27.87 -14.31
C MET A 876 -12.82 -29.30 -14.75
N LYS A 877 -11.76 -29.52 -15.52
CA LYS A 877 -11.29 -30.86 -15.94
C LYS A 877 -10.09 -31.24 -15.09
N GLY A 878 -10.38 -31.84 -13.93
CA GLY A 878 -9.43 -32.00 -12.85
C GLY A 878 -8.67 -30.72 -12.54
N ASP A 879 -7.34 -30.82 -12.42
CA ASP A 879 -6.42 -29.71 -12.18
C ASP A 879 -5.73 -29.21 -13.46
N GLN A 880 -6.25 -29.56 -14.65
CA GLN A 880 -5.58 -29.31 -15.92
C GLN A 880 -6.10 -28.06 -16.65
N SER A 881 -7.41 -27.81 -16.58
CA SER A 881 -8.03 -26.68 -17.26
C SER A 881 -9.39 -26.36 -16.66
N ALA A 882 -9.73 -25.08 -16.60
CA ALA A 882 -11.01 -24.62 -16.10
C ALA A 882 -11.54 -23.45 -16.94
N GLN A 883 -12.85 -23.44 -17.18
CA GLN A 883 -13.51 -22.47 -18.04
C GLN A 883 -14.90 -22.13 -17.51
N LEU A 884 -15.14 -20.84 -17.25
CA LEU A 884 -16.44 -20.28 -16.97
C LEU A 884 -17.14 -19.91 -18.29
N LEU A 885 -18.34 -20.44 -18.47
CA LEU A 885 -19.19 -20.25 -19.64
C LEU A 885 -20.49 -19.56 -19.24
N VAL A 886 -21.07 -18.78 -20.15
CA VAL A 886 -22.32 -18.05 -19.95
C VAL A 886 -23.41 -18.56 -20.89
N ASP A 887 -24.66 -18.57 -20.44
CA ASP A 887 -25.84 -18.74 -21.27
C ASP A 887 -25.75 -17.77 -22.48
N SER A 888 -25.82 -18.29 -23.71
CA SER A 888 -25.78 -17.46 -24.91
C SER A 888 -26.87 -16.38 -24.97
N TYR A 889 -27.98 -16.55 -24.26
CA TYR A 889 -29.00 -15.50 -24.10
C TYR A 889 -28.57 -14.38 -23.15
N TYR A 890 -27.71 -14.68 -22.18
CA TYR A 890 -27.21 -13.75 -21.17
C TYR A 890 -25.76 -13.29 -21.40
N ASP A 891 -25.18 -13.65 -22.54
CA ASP A 891 -23.85 -13.19 -22.98
C ASP A 891 -23.89 -11.69 -23.33
N SER A 892 -23.31 -10.87 -22.46
CA SER A 892 -23.26 -9.40 -22.59
C SER A 892 -22.37 -8.96 -23.75
N TYR A 893 -21.28 -9.67 -24.04
CA TYR A 893 -20.42 -9.43 -25.19
C TYR A 893 -21.18 -9.69 -26.49
N TYR A 894 -21.82 -10.86 -26.63
CA TYR A 894 -22.58 -11.17 -27.85
C TYR A 894 -23.78 -10.24 -28.03
N TYR A 895 -24.52 -9.94 -26.94
CA TYR A 895 -25.63 -9.00 -27.02
C TYR A 895 -25.16 -7.61 -27.49
N HIS A 896 -24.05 -7.12 -26.96
CA HIS A 896 -23.49 -5.83 -27.34
C HIS A 896 -22.99 -5.82 -28.79
N TYR A 897 -22.05 -6.71 -29.13
CA TYR A 897 -21.34 -6.62 -30.41
C TYR A 897 -22.04 -7.37 -31.55
N GLY A 898 -22.78 -8.46 -31.28
CA GLY A 898 -23.48 -9.24 -32.30
C GLY A 898 -24.90 -8.74 -32.56
N ASN A 899 -25.63 -8.36 -31.50
CA ASN A 899 -27.03 -7.92 -31.63
C ASN A 899 -27.19 -6.40 -31.75
N LEU A 900 -26.60 -5.61 -30.83
CA LEU A 900 -26.79 -4.15 -30.85
C LEU A 900 -25.96 -3.46 -31.94
N LEU A 901 -24.66 -3.78 -32.03
CA LEU A 901 -23.73 -3.10 -32.94
C LEU A 901 -23.53 -3.82 -34.27
N GLU A 902 -23.94 -5.08 -34.39
CA GLU A 902 -23.81 -5.91 -35.61
C GLU A 902 -22.36 -6.00 -36.15
N MET A 903 -21.38 -6.03 -35.25
CA MET A 903 -19.93 -6.08 -35.54
C MET A 903 -19.36 -7.51 -35.60
N ILE A 904 -20.11 -8.49 -35.12
CA ILE A 904 -19.79 -9.93 -35.22
C ILE A 904 -20.98 -10.70 -35.82
N ASP A 905 -20.74 -11.95 -36.24
CA ASP A 905 -21.77 -12.77 -36.86
C ASP A 905 -22.99 -12.99 -35.95
N LYS A 906 -24.19 -12.85 -36.54
CA LYS A 906 -25.47 -13.06 -35.84
C LYS A 906 -25.84 -14.53 -35.75
N GLU A 907 -26.07 -14.96 -34.54
CA GLU A 907 -26.57 -16.29 -34.18
C GLU A 907 -28.09 -16.31 -33.97
N PRO A 908 -28.86 -17.10 -34.75
CA PRO A 908 -30.32 -17.11 -34.71
C PRO A 908 -30.91 -17.76 -33.44
N TYR A 909 -30.07 -18.36 -32.61
CA TYR A 909 -30.47 -18.98 -31.33
C TYR A 909 -30.31 -18.03 -30.14
N ALA A 910 -29.36 -17.08 -30.19
CA ALA A 910 -28.95 -16.30 -29.02
C ALA A 910 -30.07 -15.43 -28.43
N GLY A 911 -31.02 -14.98 -29.25
CA GLY A 911 -32.22 -14.26 -28.77
C GLY A 911 -33.34 -15.15 -28.20
N LYS A 912 -33.10 -16.45 -28.00
CA LYS A 912 -34.08 -17.42 -27.47
C LYS A 912 -33.57 -18.00 -26.15
N LYS A 913 -34.40 -17.92 -25.11
CA LYS A 913 -34.13 -18.55 -23.81
C LYS A 913 -34.05 -20.07 -23.92
N ASP A 914 -33.25 -20.69 -23.06
CA ASP A 914 -33.13 -22.15 -22.92
C ASP A 914 -32.88 -22.85 -24.27
N ASN A 915 -31.90 -22.33 -25.01
CA ASN A 915 -31.55 -22.78 -26.35
C ASN A 915 -30.49 -23.92 -26.36
N GLY A 916 -29.98 -24.31 -25.20
CA GLY A 916 -28.98 -25.35 -24.99
C GLY A 916 -27.54 -24.93 -25.30
N VAL A 917 -27.27 -23.65 -25.58
CA VAL A 917 -25.96 -23.15 -26.01
C VAL A 917 -25.37 -22.20 -24.97
N TYR A 918 -24.13 -22.49 -24.59
CA TYR A 918 -23.29 -21.62 -23.79
C TYR A 918 -22.19 -21.00 -24.65
N HIS A 919 -21.84 -19.76 -24.37
CA HIS A 919 -20.72 -19.05 -24.97
C HIS A 919 -19.54 -18.93 -24.00
N PRO A 920 -18.31 -18.88 -24.51
CA PRO A 920 -17.18 -18.36 -23.74
C PRO A 920 -17.39 -16.89 -23.40
N ILE A 921 -17.02 -16.47 -22.19
CA ILE A 921 -17.08 -15.07 -21.77
C ILE A 921 -15.92 -14.30 -22.42
N ARG A 922 -16.20 -13.15 -23.04
CA ARG A 922 -15.23 -12.38 -23.82
C ARG A 922 -15.25 -10.90 -23.47
N LEU A 923 -14.10 -10.25 -23.61
CA LEU A 923 -14.02 -8.79 -23.74
C LEU A 923 -13.49 -8.44 -25.13
N THR A 924 -13.93 -7.31 -25.64
CA THR A 924 -13.47 -6.75 -26.90
C THR A 924 -12.11 -6.09 -26.71
N LEU A 925 -11.22 -6.29 -27.68
CA LEU A 925 -9.88 -5.68 -27.70
C LEU A 925 -9.78 -4.61 -28.78
N ASN A 926 -10.32 -4.90 -29.97
CA ASN A 926 -10.33 -3.96 -31.07
C ASN A 926 -11.55 -4.19 -31.96
N LYS A 927 -12.08 -3.09 -32.51
CA LYS A 927 -13.10 -3.15 -33.57
C LYS A 927 -12.40 -3.51 -34.89
N GLU A 928 -13.17 -3.70 -35.96
CA GLU A 928 -12.57 -3.85 -37.29
C GLU A 928 -11.73 -2.60 -37.64
N LEU A 929 -10.45 -2.81 -37.98
CA LEU A 929 -9.51 -1.74 -38.32
C LEU A 929 -9.19 -1.80 -39.81
N THR A 930 -8.94 -0.65 -40.44
CA THR A 930 -8.43 -0.58 -41.81
C THR A 930 -7.11 0.18 -41.82
N ILE A 931 -6.01 -0.51 -42.12
CA ILE A 931 -4.65 0.05 -42.10
C ILE A 931 -4.06 -0.10 -43.49
N GLN A 932 -3.68 1.03 -44.12
CA GLN A 932 -3.07 1.03 -45.45
C GLN A 932 -3.84 0.21 -46.49
N GLY A 933 -5.18 0.25 -46.42
CA GLY A 933 -6.08 -0.51 -47.32
C GLY A 933 -6.25 -2.00 -47.00
N LYS A 934 -5.64 -2.50 -45.92
CA LYS A 934 -5.84 -3.85 -45.38
C LYS A 934 -6.80 -3.79 -44.19
N THR A 935 -7.88 -4.57 -44.26
CA THR A 935 -8.82 -4.73 -43.15
C THR A 935 -8.34 -5.82 -42.20
N LEU A 936 -8.23 -5.48 -40.91
CA LEU A 936 -8.01 -6.40 -39.80
C LEU A 936 -9.35 -6.68 -39.13
N PRO A 937 -9.67 -7.95 -38.82
CA PRO A 937 -10.97 -8.31 -38.26
C PRO A 937 -11.12 -7.80 -36.83
N PHE A 938 -12.37 -7.74 -36.36
CA PHE A 938 -12.73 -7.53 -34.97
C PHE A 938 -11.96 -8.49 -34.04
N GLU A 939 -11.40 -7.97 -32.95
CA GLU A 939 -10.61 -8.72 -32.00
C GLU A 939 -11.28 -8.78 -30.62
N SER A 940 -11.27 -9.96 -30.02
CA SER A 940 -11.70 -10.19 -28.64
C SER A 940 -10.80 -11.24 -27.98
N TYR A 941 -10.80 -11.27 -26.66
CA TYR A 941 -10.17 -12.35 -25.91
C TYR A 941 -11.15 -13.02 -24.96
N GLU A 942 -10.85 -14.25 -24.59
CA GLU A 942 -11.69 -15.05 -23.71
C GLU A 942 -11.24 -14.86 -22.26
N THR A 943 -12.03 -14.10 -21.50
CA THR A 943 -11.77 -13.81 -20.07
C THR A 943 -12.37 -14.85 -19.12
N GLY A 944 -13.22 -15.75 -19.63
CA GLY A 944 -13.77 -16.87 -18.87
C GLY A 944 -12.81 -18.03 -18.63
N LYS A 945 -11.57 -17.98 -19.13
CA LYS A 945 -10.54 -18.99 -18.82
C LYS A 945 -9.99 -18.76 -17.41
N MET A 946 -9.98 -19.81 -16.60
CA MET A 946 -9.56 -19.73 -15.20
C MET A 946 -8.14 -20.27 -15.05
N GLN A 947 -7.29 -19.54 -14.32
CA GLN A 947 -5.89 -19.89 -14.13
C GLN A 947 -5.67 -20.65 -12.82
N PHE A 948 -4.89 -21.73 -12.86
CA PHE A 948 -4.47 -22.48 -11.67
C PHE A 948 -3.16 -21.91 -11.10
N GLY A 949 -3.03 -21.88 -9.78
CA GLY A 949 -1.83 -21.37 -9.10
C GLY A 949 -2.06 -21.11 -7.62
N THR A 950 -1.37 -20.10 -7.08
CA THR A 950 -1.65 -19.52 -5.75
C THR A 950 -1.79 -18.00 -5.86
N ALA A 951 -2.84 -17.48 -5.23
CA ALA A 951 -3.16 -16.07 -5.12
C ALA A 951 -2.74 -15.46 -3.76
N ASN A 952 -1.92 -16.17 -2.97
CA ASN A 952 -1.39 -15.69 -1.70
C ASN A 952 -0.03 -15.00 -1.93
N PRO A 953 0.11 -13.68 -1.68
CA PRO A 953 1.37 -12.95 -1.84
C PRO A 953 2.54 -13.46 -0.97
N GLY A 954 2.26 -14.27 0.06
CA GLY A 954 3.27 -14.94 0.87
C GLY A 954 3.83 -16.23 0.26
N ASP A 955 3.31 -16.70 -0.88
CA ASP A 955 3.81 -17.86 -1.61
C ASP A 955 4.93 -17.50 -2.60
N GLU A 956 5.91 -18.39 -2.76
CA GLU A 956 7.01 -18.22 -3.72
C GLU A 956 6.52 -18.22 -5.17
N ASP A 957 5.51 -19.03 -5.46
CA ASP A 957 4.85 -19.15 -6.77
C ASP A 957 3.62 -18.22 -6.90
N TYR A 958 3.57 -17.13 -6.12
CA TYR A 958 2.48 -16.17 -6.18
C TYR A 958 2.26 -15.65 -7.61
N ASP A 959 1.01 -15.72 -8.05
CA ASP A 959 0.55 -15.11 -9.29
C ASP A 959 -0.80 -14.44 -9.04
N SER A 960 -0.82 -13.11 -9.18
CA SER A 960 -2.02 -12.29 -8.97
C SER A 960 -3.15 -12.58 -9.97
N LEU A 961 -2.89 -13.30 -11.06
CA LEU A 961 -3.89 -13.76 -12.04
C LEU A 961 -4.53 -15.10 -11.69
N THR A 962 -4.02 -15.83 -10.69
CA THR A 962 -4.57 -17.13 -10.26
C THR A 962 -6.05 -17.03 -9.93
N ASP A 963 -6.92 -17.88 -10.48
CA ASP A 963 -8.33 -17.95 -10.06
C ASP A 963 -8.64 -19.18 -9.22
N ILE A 964 -7.86 -20.25 -9.39
CA ILE A 964 -8.11 -21.57 -8.82
C ILE A 964 -6.85 -22.12 -8.17
N SER A 965 -7.00 -22.71 -6.99
CA SER A 965 -5.94 -23.47 -6.32
C SER A 965 -6.45 -24.83 -5.90
N VAL A 966 -5.58 -25.83 -5.91
CA VAL A 966 -5.90 -27.21 -5.53
C VAL A 966 -5.05 -27.57 -4.32
N SER A 967 -5.66 -28.19 -3.32
CA SER A 967 -4.93 -28.62 -2.12
C SER A 967 -3.76 -29.54 -2.48
N PRO A 968 -2.66 -29.53 -1.71
CA PRO A 968 -1.56 -30.48 -1.91
C PRO A 968 -2.00 -31.95 -1.90
N GLU A 969 -3.02 -32.29 -1.11
CA GLU A 969 -3.64 -33.62 -1.03
C GLU A 969 -4.48 -33.98 -2.26
N GLY A 970 -4.90 -32.99 -3.06
CA GLY A 970 -5.75 -33.17 -4.24
C GLY A 970 -7.20 -33.50 -3.90
N ASP A 971 -7.67 -33.10 -2.71
CA ASP A 971 -9.01 -33.38 -2.17
C ASP A 971 -9.87 -32.11 -2.00
N MET A 972 -9.36 -30.95 -2.43
CA MET A 972 -10.03 -29.67 -2.29
C MET A 972 -9.60 -28.71 -3.40
N THR A 973 -10.55 -27.90 -3.89
CA THR A 973 -10.31 -26.81 -4.83
C THR A 973 -10.88 -25.50 -4.27
N GLU A 974 -10.08 -24.45 -4.28
CA GLU A 974 -10.49 -23.07 -4.00
C GLU A 974 -10.60 -22.28 -5.30
N ILE A 975 -11.58 -21.40 -5.37
CA ILE A 975 -11.93 -20.66 -6.59
C ILE A 975 -12.31 -19.24 -6.18
N ARG A 976 -11.76 -18.24 -6.88
CA ARG A 976 -12.25 -16.85 -6.83
C ARG A 976 -12.78 -16.43 -8.20
N ILE A 977 -13.92 -15.77 -8.21
CA ILE A 977 -14.64 -15.36 -9.43
C ILE A 977 -14.91 -13.86 -9.36
N PRO A 978 -14.34 -13.03 -10.27
CA PRO A 978 -14.68 -11.62 -10.34
C PRO A 978 -16.18 -11.41 -10.50
N TRP A 979 -16.75 -10.46 -9.75
CA TRP A 979 -18.19 -10.14 -9.81
C TRP A 979 -18.70 -9.90 -11.24
N GLN A 980 -17.93 -9.19 -12.07
CA GLN A 980 -18.31 -8.89 -13.45
C GLN A 980 -18.37 -10.14 -14.35
N LEU A 981 -17.64 -11.23 -14.06
CA LEU A 981 -17.77 -12.49 -14.81
C LEU A 981 -19.13 -13.17 -14.61
N LEU A 982 -19.84 -12.84 -13.52
CA LEU A 982 -21.19 -13.31 -13.24
C LEU A 982 -22.26 -12.26 -13.62
N ASN A 983 -21.91 -11.28 -14.46
CA ASN A 983 -22.77 -10.16 -14.85
C ASN A 983 -23.33 -9.37 -13.64
N ILE A 984 -22.59 -9.26 -12.54
CA ILE A 984 -22.93 -8.38 -11.43
C ILE A 984 -22.38 -6.98 -11.73
N LYS A 985 -23.27 -5.98 -11.82
CA LYS A 985 -22.94 -4.58 -12.14
C LYS A 985 -22.46 -3.80 -10.92
N ASP A 986 -23.04 -4.12 -9.76
CA ASP A 986 -22.64 -3.54 -8.47
C ASP A 986 -22.94 -4.56 -7.34
N PRO A 987 -21.92 -5.22 -6.79
CA PRO A 987 -22.11 -6.16 -5.68
C PRO A 987 -22.51 -5.44 -4.37
N SER A 988 -22.18 -4.16 -4.20
CA SER A 988 -22.51 -3.40 -2.98
C SER A 988 -24.02 -3.20 -2.78
N LEU A 989 -24.76 -3.10 -3.89
CA LEU A 989 -26.22 -2.97 -3.93
C LEU A 989 -26.96 -4.25 -4.35
N LYS A 990 -26.23 -5.31 -4.68
CA LYS A 990 -26.73 -6.57 -5.27
C LYS A 990 -27.42 -6.39 -6.62
N ASP A 991 -26.89 -5.50 -7.45
CA ASP A 991 -27.41 -5.24 -8.79
C ASP A 991 -26.70 -6.13 -9.81
N ALA A 992 -27.44 -7.08 -10.39
CA ALA A 992 -27.05 -7.84 -11.57
C ALA A 992 -27.50 -7.12 -12.86
N MET A 993 -26.91 -7.49 -14.00
CA MET A 993 -27.49 -7.14 -15.30
C MET A 993 -28.94 -7.66 -15.39
N GLY A 994 -29.79 -6.94 -16.11
CA GLY A 994 -31.17 -7.36 -16.37
C GLY A 994 -31.29 -8.32 -17.56
N ASP A 995 -32.53 -8.69 -17.90
CA ASP A 995 -32.84 -9.40 -19.16
C ASP A 995 -32.54 -8.45 -20.34
N MET A 996 -31.31 -8.51 -20.86
CA MET A 996 -30.79 -7.56 -21.85
C MET A 996 -31.67 -7.49 -23.12
N TRP A 997 -32.28 -8.60 -23.52
CA TRP A 997 -33.19 -8.64 -24.68
C TRP A 997 -34.52 -7.92 -24.45
N LYS A 998 -34.86 -7.58 -23.20
CA LYS A 998 -36.04 -6.77 -22.85
C LYS A 998 -35.70 -5.35 -22.44
N THR A 999 -34.66 -5.18 -21.63
CA THR A 999 -34.34 -3.89 -20.99
C THR A 999 -33.13 -3.18 -21.60
N GLY A 1000 -32.40 -3.84 -22.50
CA GLY A 1000 -31.11 -3.35 -22.98
C GLY A 1000 -29.97 -3.61 -21.99
N ILE A 1001 -28.75 -3.26 -22.41
CA ILE A 1001 -27.49 -3.47 -21.67
C ILE A 1001 -27.41 -2.67 -20.37
N GLU A 1002 -28.06 -1.50 -20.34
CA GLU A 1002 -28.19 -0.66 -19.13
C GLU A 1002 -29.16 -1.23 -18.11
N GLY A 1003 -30.00 -2.18 -18.52
CA GLY A 1003 -30.97 -2.81 -17.64
C GLY A 1003 -30.28 -3.49 -16.45
N LYS A 1004 -30.81 -3.24 -15.25
CA LYS A 1004 -30.34 -3.87 -14.03
C LYS A 1004 -31.46 -4.53 -13.24
N LYS A 1005 -31.10 -5.52 -12.44
CA LYS A 1005 -32.01 -6.27 -11.58
C LYS A 1005 -31.35 -6.48 -10.22
N LYS A 1006 -31.97 -5.97 -9.17
CA LYS A 1006 -31.61 -6.33 -7.80
C LYS A 1006 -31.93 -7.80 -7.54
N ILE A 1007 -30.95 -8.54 -7.04
CA ILE A 1007 -31.05 -9.98 -6.75
C ILE A 1007 -30.90 -10.27 -5.26
N ASP A 1008 -31.59 -11.30 -4.76
CA ASP A 1008 -31.52 -11.68 -3.35
C ASP A 1008 -30.34 -12.63 -3.08
N SER A 1009 -30.00 -13.48 -4.05
CA SER A 1009 -28.99 -14.53 -3.93
C SER A 1009 -28.47 -14.98 -5.30
N ILE A 1010 -27.28 -15.56 -5.31
CA ILE A 1010 -26.78 -16.43 -6.39
C ILE A 1010 -27.09 -17.88 -5.99
N ASN A 1011 -27.78 -18.62 -6.84
CA ASN A 1011 -28.11 -20.02 -6.58
C ASN A 1011 -27.03 -20.93 -7.19
N ILE A 1012 -26.47 -21.82 -6.38
CA ILE A 1012 -25.30 -22.63 -6.74
C ILE A 1012 -25.63 -24.12 -6.66
N GLY A 1013 -25.31 -24.85 -7.73
CA GLY A 1013 -25.33 -26.31 -7.81
C GLY A 1013 -23.94 -26.87 -8.12
N LEU A 1014 -23.71 -28.13 -7.77
CA LEU A 1014 -22.48 -28.87 -8.07
C LEU A 1014 -22.81 -30.19 -8.78
N TYR A 1015 -22.07 -30.52 -9.83
CA TYR A 1015 -22.08 -31.84 -10.44
C TYR A 1015 -20.64 -32.30 -10.67
N GLU A 1016 -20.29 -33.51 -10.24
CA GLU A 1016 -18.97 -34.10 -10.45
C GLU A 1016 -19.09 -35.49 -11.06
N THR A 1017 -18.17 -35.87 -11.94
CA THR A 1017 -18.17 -37.20 -12.58
C THR A 1017 -16.78 -37.65 -13.01
N ASP A 1018 -16.49 -38.95 -12.87
CA ASP A 1018 -15.31 -39.60 -13.46
C ASP A 1018 -15.67 -40.44 -14.71
N GLY A 1019 -16.91 -40.30 -15.19
CA GLY A 1019 -17.51 -41.07 -16.28
C GLY A 1019 -18.08 -42.45 -15.87
N LYS A 1020 -17.89 -42.89 -14.62
CA LYS A 1020 -18.48 -44.13 -14.06
C LYS A 1020 -19.42 -43.84 -12.91
N GLU A 1021 -18.99 -42.98 -11.99
CA GLU A 1021 -19.73 -42.50 -10.84
C GLU A 1021 -19.92 -40.99 -10.95
N SER A 1022 -21.01 -40.49 -10.38
CA SER A 1022 -21.33 -39.07 -10.38
C SER A 1022 -21.84 -38.64 -9.01
N TYR A 1023 -21.45 -37.45 -8.60
CA TYR A 1023 -22.01 -36.74 -7.46
C TYR A 1023 -22.78 -35.51 -7.94
N ALA A 1024 -23.86 -35.16 -7.24
CA ALA A 1024 -24.69 -34.02 -7.60
C ALA A 1024 -25.28 -33.38 -6.34
N TYR A 1025 -25.14 -32.07 -6.24
CA TYR A 1025 -25.86 -31.25 -5.29
C TYR A 1025 -26.68 -30.18 -6.04
N PRO A 1026 -28.01 -30.14 -5.84
CA PRO A 1026 -28.82 -31.11 -5.10
C PRO A 1026 -28.86 -32.49 -5.78
N ALA A 1027 -29.21 -33.52 -5.01
CA ALA A 1027 -29.26 -34.89 -5.51
C ALA A 1027 -30.24 -35.05 -6.70
N LEU A 1028 -29.81 -35.81 -7.72
CA LEU A 1028 -30.60 -36.08 -8.91
C LEU A 1028 -31.86 -36.91 -8.60
N LYS A 1029 -32.97 -36.55 -9.24
CA LYS A 1029 -34.20 -37.35 -9.29
C LYS A 1029 -34.53 -37.63 -10.76
N ASP A 1030 -34.41 -38.89 -11.17
CA ASP A 1030 -34.66 -39.31 -12.56
C ASP A 1030 -33.84 -38.49 -13.60
N GLY A 1031 -32.57 -38.19 -13.29
CA GLY A 1031 -31.69 -37.38 -14.14
C GLY A 1031 -31.94 -35.86 -14.06
N PHE A 1032 -32.85 -35.41 -13.20
CA PHE A 1032 -33.17 -34.00 -13.00
C PHE A 1032 -32.60 -33.48 -11.67
N MET A 1033 -31.82 -32.42 -11.75
CA MET A 1033 -31.34 -31.63 -10.63
C MET A 1033 -32.33 -30.48 -10.37
N ASP A 1034 -32.94 -30.44 -9.19
CA ASP A 1034 -34.01 -29.45 -8.89
C ASP A 1034 -33.41 -28.09 -8.50
N PRO A 1035 -33.51 -27.05 -9.35
CA PRO A 1035 -32.90 -25.74 -9.06
C PRO A 1035 -33.48 -25.06 -7.81
N ALA A 1036 -34.69 -25.44 -7.38
CA ALA A 1036 -35.27 -24.91 -6.14
C ALA A 1036 -34.49 -25.36 -4.87
N ALA A 1037 -33.66 -26.39 -4.99
CA ALA A 1037 -32.81 -26.92 -3.93
C ALA A 1037 -31.32 -26.55 -4.12
N PHE A 1038 -30.99 -25.68 -5.09
CA PHE A 1038 -29.65 -25.09 -5.16
C PHE A 1038 -29.35 -24.32 -3.88
N TYR A 1039 -28.07 -24.26 -3.52
CA TYR A 1039 -27.66 -23.46 -2.38
C TYR A 1039 -27.85 -21.98 -2.72
N ARG A 1040 -28.51 -21.23 -1.84
CA ARG A 1040 -28.80 -19.81 -2.06
C ARG A 1040 -27.77 -18.96 -1.34
N TYR A 1041 -26.72 -18.56 -2.04
CA TYR A 1041 -25.70 -17.68 -1.48
C TYR A 1041 -26.17 -16.22 -1.49
N SER A 1042 -26.18 -15.57 -0.33
CA SER A 1042 -26.48 -14.14 -0.18
C SER A 1042 -25.43 -13.49 0.69
N TRP A 1043 -25.08 -12.25 0.37
CA TRP A 1043 -24.09 -11.44 1.10
C TRP A 1043 -24.75 -10.20 1.71
N LYS A 1044 -23.99 -9.39 2.44
CA LYS A 1044 -24.50 -8.11 2.98
C LYS A 1044 -24.28 -7.00 1.96
N GLU A 1045 -25.25 -6.10 1.82
CA GLU A 1045 -25.03 -4.84 1.11
C GLU A 1045 -24.06 -3.97 1.91
N TRP A 1046 -23.34 -3.08 1.23
CA TRP A 1046 -22.45 -2.11 1.85
C TRP A 1046 -22.55 -0.75 1.16
N GLU A 1047 -22.36 0.31 1.94
CA GLU A 1047 -22.21 1.67 1.43
C GLU A 1047 -20.74 2.11 1.45
N GLU A 1048 -19.95 1.58 2.38
CA GLU A 1048 -18.50 1.84 2.47
C GLU A 1048 -17.77 0.50 2.32
N PRO A 1049 -16.82 0.38 1.38
CA PRO A 1049 -16.02 -0.83 1.25
C PRO A 1049 -15.02 -0.95 2.40
N THR A 1050 -14.64 -2.19 2.72
CA THR A 1050 -13.46 -2.45 3.54
C THR A 1050 -12.26 -2.78 2.66
N PHE A 1051 -11.11 -2.23 3.00
CA PHE A 1051 -9.87 -2.43 2.27
C PHE A 1051 -8.66 -2.18 3.16
N HIS A 1052 -7.50 -2.65 2.71
CA HIS A 1052 -6.20 -2.32 3.28
C HIS A 1052 -5.14 -2.19 2.17
N GLU A 1053 -4.04 -1.50 2.46
CA GLU A 1053 -2.98 -1.24 1.51
C GLU A 1053 -1.98 -2.41 1.45
N ARG A 1054 -1.48 -2.71 0.25
CA ARG A 1054 -0.37 -3.63 0.03
C ARG A 1054 0.52 -3.13 -1.12
N LEU A 1055 1.83 -3.11 -0.91
CA LEU A 1055 2.80 -2.90 -1.98
C LEU A 1055 2.86 -4.16 -2.87
N LYS A 1056 2.72 -3.98 -4.17
CA LYS A 1056 2.77 -5.06 -5.17
C LYS A 1056 4.21 -5.50 -5.45
N ASP A 1057 4.39 -6.65 -6.07
CA ASP A 1057 5.71 -7.09 -6.56
C ASP A 1057 6.36 -6.04 -7.48
N SER A 1058 5.55 -5.32 -8.27
CA SER A 1058 5.99 -4.23 -9.14
C SER A 1058 6.71 -3.10 -8.40
N TYR A 1059 6.32 -2.79 -7.16
CA TYR A 1059 7.00 -1.80 -6.32
C TYR A 1059 8.47 -2.20 -6.09
N TYR A 1060 8.73 -3.43 -5.68
CA TYR A 1060 10.08 -3.89 -5.34
C TYR A 1060 10.98 -4.02 -6.58
N ILE A 1061 10.41 -4.42 -7.72
CA ILE A 1061 11.14 -4.48 -9.00
C ILE A 1061 11.55 -3.06 -9.45
N LEU A 1062 10.64 -2.09 -9.35
CA LEU A 1062 10.94 -0.69 -9.67
C LEU A 1062 11.90 -0.06 -8.65
N GLN A 1063 11.80 -0.42 -7.36
CA GLN A 1063 12.76 0.01 -6.34
C GLN A 1063 14.20 -0.38 -6.72
N GLU A 1064 14.40 -1.61 -7.19
CA GLU A 1064 15.69 -2.09 -7.67
C GLU A 1064 16.14 -1.34 -8.93
N ALA A 1065 15.25 -1.15 -9.90
CA ALA A 1065 15.52 -0.43 -11.14
C ALA A 1065 15.94 1.02 -10.89
N TYR A 1066 15.19 1.74 -10.06
CA TYR A 1066 15.47 3.12 -9.67
C TYR A 1066 16.75 3.21 -8.83
N GLY A 1067 17.07 2.21 -8.02
CA GLY A 1067 18.34 2.11 -7.29
C GLY A 1067 19.56 2.01 -8.21
N LYS A 1068 19.44 1.31 -9.35
CA LYS A 1068 20.53 1.11 -10.32
C LYS A 1068 20.64 2.20 -11.40
N GLY A 1069 19.51 2.77 -11.83
CA GLY A 1069 19.39 3.58 -13.05
C GLY A 1069 19.88 5.03 -12.97
N GLY A 1070 21.06 5.30 -12.42
CA GLY A 1070 21.69 6.63 -12.49
C GLY A 1070 22.98 6.62 -13.33
N LYS A 1071 23.03 7.40 -14.42
CA LYS A 1071 24.29 7.78 -15.06
C LYS A 1071 24.94 8.95 -14.32
#